data_AF-A0A7D4PUW4-F1
#
_entry.id   AF-A0A7D4PUW4-F1
#
_cell.length_a   1.000
_cell.length_b   1.000
_cell.length_c   1.000
_cell.angle_alpha   90.00
_cell.angle_beta   90.00
_cell.angle_gamma   90.00
#
_symmetry.space_group_name_H-M   'P 1'
#
loop_
_entity.id
_entity.type
_entity.pdbx_description
1 polymer ?
#
loop_
_entity_poly.entity_id
_entity_poly.type
_entity_poly.pdbx_seq_one_letter_code
_entity_poly.pdbx_strand_id
1 'polypeptide(L)'
;MHKLLFKDGVVGRDISNLQTDISALNAIVQAAVNVELFTIPLYMTTLYSLQGTHQITSSNALYENRWWPGMATSAAPSTPNENAFNAIFSVFIAEMFHLQMASNICQAVGVAPNYNSPLLQNPTTFGWTCYGPTNTIIPHILDFQDTIAPFNSLVVNLGPVNKTQMELFLAIEETEAAAEAIIQPDKKSNYFPSVPFANWQASNTEADLPLFGSIGWMYKCLWEYISISYTLPGGATTTLWDEIFKGTLPTQQDIFNSTAGSHVPEYPDMSASVTSTDSDTALQQLFNMIDGITDQGEGSGVGAQIKARLGLNLPTTVEQQFQPNTEALELDYPSYNDQGNPEPSADAAARSHFGNCDHFETFTYVAGLLAAGGIVTWDMWFDQGNTWTAEMLQSIPGGKYNDALPAAADIANALNALKQEDITNNNSTNYNLISQAAAGAIYGVTSVLNTYWSTPGATFPYPAMGGTGDRTAVCWAVFGKAPDLSLGIVPQQANNIYYGCQGLGTNATDNNNNCAAQAAYHTCIGSNSCMAQGGCGFIQTVNGGHTCNSEIEKVKATSSHKPADTVGGTNGCTPVYYSAPGDNRCQTFGGCAVPISASQLYPAPYANMTGIELYSFQSGQPVPVSSLPPYTEGTPVYQIAWQAYCDVVKSNGGTPPAEPPAPSNIRLAFPPST
;
A
#
# COMPACT_ATOMS: atom_id res chain seq x y z
N MET A 1 -22.20 30.59 2.80
CA MET A 1 -21.80 29.76 3.95
C MET A 1 -20.45 30.23 4.52
N HIS A 2 -19.60 30.91 3.73
CA HIS A 2 -18.36 31.60 4.15
C HIS A 2 -18.43 32.37 5.48
N LYS A 3 -19.51 33.10 5.76
CA LYS A 3 -19.68 33.85 7.04
C LYS A 3 -19.94 32.98 8.27
N LEU A 4 -20.25 31.70 8.09
CA LEU A 4 -20.50 30.73 9.17
C LEU A 4 -19.27 29.85 9.42
N LEU A 5 -18.53 29.49 8.37
CA LEU A 5 -17.33 28.63 8.45
C LEU A 5 -16.09 29.34 9.03
N PHE A 6 -15.98 30.67 8.89
CA PHE A 6 -14.77 31.44 9.20
C PHE A 6 -14.88 32.41 10.40
N LYS A 7 -15.74 32.12 11.40
CA LYS A 7 -16.05 33.10 12.45
C LYS A 7 -14.91 33.42 13.43
N ASP A 8 -13.93 32.53 13.60
CA ASP A 8 -12.86 32.67 14.60
C ASP A 8 -11.43 32.55 14.03
N GLY A 9 -11.28 32.68 12.70
CA GLY A 9 -9.97 32.63 12.01
C GLY A 9 -9.18 33.94 12.09
N VAL A 10 -7.98 33.96 11.51
CA VAL A 10 -7.18 35.18 11.37
C VAL A 10 -7.91 36.13 10.41
N VAL A 11 -8.44 37.25 10.92
CA VAL A 11 -9.21 38.22 10.13
C VAL A 11 -8.41 39.47 9.82
N GLY A 12 -8.54 39.94 8.57
CA GLY A 12 -8.01 41.23 8.14
C GLY A 12 -6.49 41.26 8.01
N ARG A 13 -5.86 40.10 7.76
CA ARG A 13 -4.42 39.98 7.52
C ARG A 13 -4.02 40.79 6.29
N ASP A 14 -2.82 41.37 6.30
CA ASP A 14 -2.30 42.10 5.14
C ASP A 14 -2.02 41.12 3.99
N ILE A 15 -2.58 41.39 2.81
CA ILE A 15 -2.45 40.57 1.58
C ILE A 15 -1.00 40.36 1.14
N SER A 16 -0.06 41.21 1.57
CA SER A 16 1.38 41.00 1.35
C SER A 16 1.91 39.70 1.95
N ASN A 17 1.20 39.10 2.92
CA ASN A 17 1.54 37.80 3.50
C ASN A 17 1.04 36.60 2.68
N LEU A 18 0.25 36.81 1.62
CA LEU A 18 -0.42 35.75 0.88
C LEU A 18 0.54 34.62 0.46
N GLN A 19 1.69 34.96 -0.12
CA GLN A 19 2.66 33.94 -0.56
C GLN A 19 3.31 33.18 0.60
N THR A 20 3.45 33.82 1.76
CA THR A 20 3.95 33.18 2.98
C THR A 20 2.92 32.19 3.51
N ASP A 21 1.64 32.57 3.53
CA ASP A 21 0.57 31.71 4.01
C ASP A 21 0.26 30.56 3.03
N ILE A 22 0.37 30.77 1.71
CA ILE A 22 0.31 29.71 0.69
C ILE A 22 1.43 28.69 0.93
N SER A 23 2.66 29.14 1.13
CA SER A 23 3.80 28.24 1.40
C SER A 23 3.57 27.40 2.67
N ALA A 24 3.02 27.99 3.74
CA ALA A 24 2.67 27.24 4.95
C ALA A 24 1.58 26.21 4.71
N LEU A 25 0.50 26.59 4.01
CA LEU A 25 -0.56 25.67 3.64
C LEU A 25 -0.03 24.50 2.81
N ASN A 26 0.80 24.78 1.80
CA ASN A 26 1.43 23.77 0.95
C ASN A 26 2.28 22.78 1.77
N ALA A 27 3.03 23.29 2.75
CA ALA A 27 3.82 22.45 3.64
C ALA A 27 2.94 21.54 4.53
N ILE A 28 1.87 22.08 5.13
CA ILE A 28 0.99 21.30 6.02
C ILE A 28 0.23 20.22 5.26
N VAL A 29 -0.27 20.49 4.04
CA VAL A 29 -0.96 19.45 3.26
C VAL A 29 -0.01 18.31 2.85
N GLN A 30 1.27 18.59 2.61
CA GLN A 30 2.27 17.56 2.38
C GLN A 30 2.64 16.82 3.69
N ALA A 31 2.64 17.50 4.84
CA ALA A 31 2.78 16.85 6.14
C ALA A 31 1.64 15.87 6.43
N ALA A 32 0.40 16.21 6.06
CA ALA A 32 -0.74 15.30 6.11
C ALA A 32 -0.48 14.04 5.27
N VAL A 33 -0.12 14.18 3.99
CA VAL A 33 0.26 13.02 3.15
C VAL A 33 1.38 12.19 3.78
N ASN A 34 2.36 12.84 4.43
CA ASN A 34 3.48 12.13 5.05
C ASN A 34 3.07 11.30 6.26
N VAL A 35 2.20 11.82 7.14
CA VAL A 35 1.79 11.09 8.36
C VAL A 35 0.89 9.91 8.02
N GLU A 36 -0.11 10.10 7.14
CA GLU A 36 -1.00 9.01 6.68
C GLU A 36 -0.22 7.93 5.90
N LEU A 37 0.83 8.32 5.16
CA LEU A 37 1.69 7.36 4.47
C LEU A 37 2.61 6.60 5.44
N PHE A 38 3.00 7.22 6.54
CA PHE A 38 3.89 6.63 7.54
C PHE A 38 3.17 5.58 8.40
N THR A 39 1.91 5.77 8.74
CA THR A 39 1.13 4.78 9.51
C THR A 39 0.93 3.48 8.72
N ILE A 40 0.78 3.55 7.39
CA ILE A 40 0.50 2.39 6.53
C ILE A 40 1.56 1.26 6.66
N PRO A 41 2.87 1.45 6.40
CA PRO A 41 3.85 0.38 6.58
C PRO A 41 4.00 -0.06 8.03
N LEU A 42 3.81 0.86 8.98
CA LEU A 42 3.90 0.58 10.40
C LEU A 42 2.80 -0.40 10.86
N TYR A 43 1.55 -0.13 10.49
CA TYR A 43 0.39 -0.95 10.84
C TYR A 43 0.36 -2.25 10.07
N MET A 44 0.64 -2.21 8.76
CA MET A 44 0.75 -3.41 7.92
C MET A 44 1.85 -4.36 8.43
N THR A 45 3.04 -3.85 8.78
CA THR A 45 4.13 -4.70 9.29
C THR A 45 3.75 -5.35 10.62
N THR A 46 3.07 -4.62 11.49
CA THR A 46 2.63 -5.14 12.79
C THR A 46 1.52 -6.18 12.61
N LEU A 47 0.53 -5.92 11.76
CA LEU A 47 -0.55 -6.84 11.41
C LEU A 47 -0.02 -8.23 11.03
N TYR A 48 0.94 -8.27 10.09
CA TYR A 48 1.49 -9.53 9.59
C TYR A 48 2.46 -10.25 10.55
N SER A 49 2.74 -9.67 11.71
CA SER A 49 3.50 -10.36 12.77
C SER A 49 2.67 -11.43 13.48
N LEU A 50 1.34 -11.36 13.40
CA LEU A 50 0.43 -12.36 13.96
C LEU A 50 0.67 -13.69 13.26
N GLN A 51 0.88 -14.74 14.07
CA GLN A 51 1.17 -16.07 13.57
C GLN A 51 -0.10 -16.70 12.98
N GLY A 52 0.03 -17.25 11.78
CA GLY A 52 -1.04 -18.03 11.16
C GLY A 52 -0.80 -18.27 9.67
N THR A 53 -1.81 -18.85 9.04
CA THR A 53 -1.80 -19.17 7.61
C THR A 53 -3.15 -18.79 7.02
N HIS A 54 -3.20 -18.54 5.73
CA HIS A 54 -4.44 -18.28 5.01
C HIS A 54 -4.55 -19.17 3.77
N GLN A 55 -5.78 -19.33 3.29
CA GLN A 55 -6.09 -20.02 2.06
C GLN A 55 -5.73 -19.11 0.88
N ILE A 56 -5.05 -19.66 -0.13
CA ILE A 56 -4.68 -18.91 -1.35
C ILE A 56 -5.54 -19.30 -2.56
N THR A 57 -6.58 -20.09 -2.35
CA THR A 57 -7.53 -20.46 -3.40
C THR A 57 -8.54 -19.34 -3.59
N SER A 58 -8.76 -18.92 -4.84
CA SER A 58 -9.83 -18.01 -5.22
C SER A 58 -10.83 -18.70 -6.16
N SER A 59 -11.78 -17.95 -6.73
CA SER A 59 -12.79 -18.45 -7.68
C SER A 59 -12.25 -19.26 -8.87
N ASN A 60 -10.96 -19.13 -9.22
CA ASN A 60 -10.33 -19.86 -10.31
C ASN A 60 -9.83 -21.27 -9.92
N ALA A 61 -9.86 -21.61 -8.63
CA ALA A 61 -9.43 -22.90 -8.10
C ALA A 61 -7.99 -23.32 -8.51
N LEU A 62 -7.09 -22.35 -8.74
CA LEU A 62 -5.70 -22.64 -9.13
C LEU A 62 -4.90 -23.31 -8.01
N TYR A 63 -5.27 -23.05 -6.75
CA TYR A 63 -4.49 -23.40 -5.56
C TYR A 63 -5.25 -24.28 -4.57
N GLU A 64 -6.22 -25.06 -5.05
CA GLU A 64 -7.09 -25.89 -4.20
C GLU A 64 -6.33 -26.60 -3.07
N ASN A 65 -6.83 -26.44 -1.85
CA ASN A 65 -6.27 -27.02 -0.61
C ASN A 65 -4.87 -26.51 -0.22
N ARG A 66 -4.34 -25.46 -0.86
CA ARG A 66 -3.03 -24.87 -0.53
C ARG A 66 -3.19 -23.66 0.38
N TRP A 67 -2.38 -23.65 1.43
CA TRP A 67 -2.34 -22.58 2.42
C TRP A 67 -0.95 -21.92 2.39
N TRP A 68 -0.88 -20.66 2.79
CA TRP A 68 0.37 -19.91 2.78
C TRP A 68 0.64 -19.22 4.12
N PRO A 69 1.92 -19.03 4.50
CA PRO A 69 2.28 -18.25 5.67
C PRO A 69 1.72 -16.83 5.65
N GLY A 70 1.28 -16.36 6.82
CA GLY A 70 0.65 -15.07 7.01
C GLY A 70 -0.83 -15.23 7.25
N MET A 71 -1.38 -14.44 8.17
CA MET A 71 -2.83 -14.39 8.39
C MET A 71 -3.52 -13.58 7.30
N ALA A 72 -4.82 -13.84 7.14
CA ALA A 72 -5.75 -13.02 6.37
C ALA A 72 -6.97 -12.70 7.27
N THR A 73 -7.86 -11.84 6.78
CA THR A 73 -9.12 -11.53 7.45
C THR A 73 -9.96 -12.80 7.61
N SER A 74 -10.83 -12.80 8.63
CA SER A 74 -11.79 -13.88 8.87
C SER A 74 -13.21 -13.33 8.94
N ALA A 75 -14.14 -13.95 8.24
CA ALA A 75 -15.56 -13.56 8.30
C ALA A 75 -16.21 -13.87 9.66
N ALA A 76 -15.65 -14.83 10.40
CA ALA A 76 -16.12 -15.25 11.71
C ALA A 76 -14.92 -15.51 12.62
N PRO A 77 -14.23 -14.44 13.09
CA PRO A 77 -13.02 -14.59 13.88
C PRO A 77 -13.32 -15.32 15.20
N SER A 78 -12.60 -16.41 15.43
CA SER A 78 -12.81 -17.33 16.55
C SER A 78 -11.64 -17.37 17.54
N THR A 79 -10.47 -16.90 17.11
CA THR A 79 -9.24 -16.84 17.92
C THR A 79 -8.84 -15.40 18.23
N PRO A 80 -8.04 -15.15 19.28
CA PRO A 80 -7.49 -13.82 19.54
C PRO A 80 -6.66 -13.27 18.39
N ASN A 81 -5.89 -14.12 17.70
CA ASN A 81 -5.12 -13.73 16.51
C ASN A 81 -6.03 -13.28 15.36
N GLU A 82 -7.12 -14.00 15.05
CA GLU A 82 -8.07 -13.59 14.00
C GLU A 82 -8.78 -12.28 14.36
N ASN A 83 -9.15 -12.11 15.63
CA ASN A 83 -9.76 -10.87 16.12
C ASN A 83 -8.80 -9.68 16.03
N ALA A 84 -7.54 -9.86 16.44
CA ALA A 84 -6.52 -8.82 16.32
C ALA A 84 -6.17 -8.51 14.87
N PHE A 85 -6.14 -9.54 14.00
CA PHE A 85 -5.88 -9.35 12.58
C PHE A 85 -6.98 -8.51 11.93
N ASN A 86 -8.26 -8.87 12.12
CA ASN A 86 -9.38 -8.10 11.60
C ASN A 86 -9.38 -6.64 12.09
N ALA A 87 -9.06 -6.42 13.38
CA ALA A 87 -9.01 -5.09 13.98
C ALA A 87 -7.93 -4.20 13.33
N ILE A 88 -6.68 -4.66 13.32
CA ILE A 88 -5.57 -3.89 12.74
C ILE A 88 -5.74 -3.74 11.21
N PHE A 89 -6.27 -4.77 10.53
CA PHE A 89 -6.56 -4.70 9.09
C PHE A 89 -7.58 -3.60 8.77
N SER A 90 -8.64 -3.47 9.58
CA SER A 90 -9.63 -2.41 9.40
C SER A 90 -8.99 -1.02 9.46
N VAL A 91 -8.16 -0.77 10.47
CA VAL A 91 -7.43 0.50 10.62
C VAL A 91 -6.47 0.71 9.44
N PHE A 92 -5.68 -0.29 9.06
CA PHE A 92 -4.77 -0.20 7.92
C PHE A 92 -5.47 0.20 6.61
N ILE A 93 -6.67 -0.31 6.34
CA ILE A 93 -7.44 0.09 5.15
C ILE A 93 -8.04 1.50 5.31
N ALA A 94 -8.44 1.90 6.52
CA ALA A 94 -8.89 3.27 6.80
C ALA A 94 -7.75 4.29 6.58
N GLU A 95 -6.52 4.00 7.00
CA GLU A 95 -5.34 4.82 6.73
C GLU A 95 -5.07 4.99 5.21
N MET A 96 -5.34 3.96 4.40
CA MET A 96 -5.27 4.09 2.93
C MET A 96 -6.35 5.05 2.39
N PHE A 97 -7.53 5.08 3.00
CA PHE A 97 -8.58 6.04 2.68
C PHE A 97 -8.20 7.46 3.14
N HIS A 98 -7.58 7.60 4.31
CA HIS A 98 -7.05 8.88 4.81
C HIS A 98 -5.97 9.43 3.88
N LEU A 99 -5.04 8.59 3.44
CA LEU A 99 -4.03 8.96 2.46
C LEU A 99 -4.65 9.48 1.16
N GLN A 100 -5.72 8.84 0.65
CA GLN A 100 -6.45 9.35 -0.51
C GLN A 100 -7.03 10.74 -0.25
N MET A 101 -7.72 10.93 0.87
CA MET A 101 -8.33 12.20 1.23
C MET A 101 -7.29 13.31 1.43
N ALA A 102 -6.21 13.05 2.17
CA ALA A 102 -5.08 13.97 2.32
C ALA A 102 -4.49 14.39 0.96
N SER A 103 -4.41 13.44 0.02
CA SER A 103 -3.91 13.67 -1.33
C SER A 103 -4.88 14.49 -2.19
N ASN A 104 -6.18 14.26 -2.07
CA ASN A 104 -7.22 15.09 -2.67
C ASN A 104 -7.21 16.52 -2.12
N ILE A 105 -6.99 16.69 -0.80
CA ILE A 105 -6.81 18.00 -0.15
C ILE A 105 -5.56 18.71 -0.72
N CYS A 106 -4.42 18.01 -0.82
CA CYS A 106 -3.20 18.52 -1.48
C CYS A 106 -3.51 19.08 -2.88
N GLN A 107 -4.19 18.28 -3.70
CA GLN A 107 -4.54 18.66 -5.06
C GLN A 107 -5.52 19.84 -5.08
N ALA A 108 -6.51 19.87 -4.18
CA ALA A 108 -7.48 20.95 -4.05
C ALA A 108 -6.83 22.32 -3.77
N VAL A 109 -5.72 22.34 -3.02
CA VAL A 109 -4.94 23.55 -2.75
C VAL A 109 -3.86 23.84 -3.80
N GLY A 110 -3.77 23.01 -4.86
CA GLY A 110 -2.84 23.20 -5.97
C GLY A 110 -1.46 22.56 -5.79
N VAL A 111 -1.33 21.60 -4.89
CA VAL A 111 -0.08 20.88 -4.59
C VAL A 111 -0.16 19.43 -5.06
N ALA A 112 0.85 18.97 -5.80
CA ALA A 112 0.99 17.56 -6.13
C ALA A 112 1.56 16.79 -4.93
N PRO A 113 0.88 15.75 -4.41
CA PRO A 113 1.38 14.97 -3.29
C PRO A 113 2.65 14.20 -3.66
N ASN A 114 3.63 14.20 -2.77
CA ASN A 114 4.88 13.45 -2.89
C ASN A 114 4.92 12.28 -1.88
N TYR A 115 5.03 11.05 -2.38
CA TYR A 115 5.08 9.81 -1.60
C TYR A 115 6.49 9.30 -1.30
N ASN A 116 7.51 10.04 -1.75
CA ASN A 116 8.92 9.74 -1.50
C ASN A 116 9.61 10.96 -0.85
N SER A 117 8.93 11.57 0.13
CA SER A 117 9.47 12.71 0.87
C SER A 117 10.80 12.35 1.55
N PRO A 118 11.82 13.24 1.49
CA PRO A 118 13.09 13.03 2.19
C PRO A 118 12.96 12.98 3.72
N LEU A 119 11.81 13.38 4.27
CA LEU A 119 11.54 13.28 5.70
C LEU A 119 11.17 11.84 6.13
N LEU A 120 10.66 11.03 5.22
CA LEU A 120 10.31 9.64 5.48
C LEU A 120 11.38 8.67 4.96
N GLN A 121 12.03 9.02 3.86
CA GLN A 121 12.86 8.10 3.09
C GLN A 121 14.17 8.73 2.63
N ASN A 122 15.20 7.89 2.48
CA ASN A 122 16.45 8.28 1.85
C ASN A 122 16.22 8.61 0.36
N PRO A 123 16.66 9.78 -0.16
CA PRO A 123 16.38 10.18 -1.55
C PRO A 123 17.04 9.32 -2.64
N THR A 124 18.04 8.51 -2.29
CA THR A 124 18.80 7.68 -3.25
C THR A 124 18.35 6.23 -3.22
N THR A 125 18.15 5.68 -2.02
CA THR A 125 17.76 4.27 -1.86
C THR A 125 16.27 4.09 -1.60
N PHE A 126 15.53 5.15 -1.31
CA PHE A 126 14.13 5.10 -0.85
C PHE A 126 13.92 4.22 0.39
N GLY A 127 15.00 3.95 1.13
CA GLY A 127 14.93 3.27 2.42
C GLY A 127 14.30 4.17 3.46
N TRP A 128 13.39 3.61 4.26
CA TRP A 128 12.65 4.37 5.26
C TRP A 128 13.56 4.76 6.42
N THR A 129 13.65 6.07 6.68
CA THR A 129 14.52 6.64 7.72
C THR A 129 13.75 7.06 8.97
N CYS A 130 12.42 7.15 8.88
CA CYS A 130 11.56 7.50 10.01
C CYS A 130 11.32 6.33 10.98
N TYR A 131 11.58 5.09 10.59
CA TYR A 131 11.58 3.94 11.52
C TYR A 131 12.98 3.60 12.00
N GLY A 132 13.10 3.25 13.28
CA GLY A 132 14.33 2.68 13.83
C GLY A 132 14.28 2.52 15.34
N PRO A 133 15.14 1.67 15.91
CA PRO A 133 15.15 1.39 17.34
C PRO A 133 15.54 2.58 18.23
N THR A 134 15.99 3.68 17.62
CA THR A 134 16.38 4.93 18.31
C THR A 134 15.56 6.13 17.86
N ASN A 135 14.64 5.96 16.91
CA ASN A 135 13.83 7.05 16.41
C ASN A 135 12.72 7.35 17.40
N THR A 136 12.53 8.60 17.77
CA THR A 136 11.52 9.01 18.78
C THR A 136 10.47 9.94 18.21
N ILE A 137 10.60 10.33 16.94
CA ILE A 137 9.74 11.33 16.31
C ILE A 137 8.69 10.64 15.46
N ILE A 138 7.40 10.85 15.79
CA ILE A 138 6.30 10.63 14.86
C ILE A 138 6.40 11.76 13.82
N PRO A 139 6.53 11.45 12.51
CA PRO A 139 6.74 12.47 11.48
C PRO A 139 5.73 13.62 11.58
N HIS A 140 6.24 14.86 11.69
CA HIS A 140 5.45 16.10 11.89
C HIS A 140 4.69 16.23 13.20
N ILE A 141 4.53 15.19 14.00
CA ILE A 141 3.61 15.21 15.16
C ILE A 141 4.34 15.46 16.48
N LEU A 142 5.09 14.49 16.99
CA LEU A 142 5.60 14.52 18.37
C LEU A 142 6.96 13.84 18.48
N ASP A 143 7.89 14.43 19.22
CA ASP A 143 9.08 13.73 19.71
C ASP A 143 8.80 13.15 21.10
N PHE A 144 8.85 11.82 21.22
CA PHE A 144 8.67 11.16 22.50
C PHE A 144 9.67 11.62 23.56
N GLN A 145 10.86 12.11 23.21
CA GLN A 145 11.81 12.65 24.19
C GLN A 145 11.27 13.86 24.97
N ASP A 146 10.30 14.58 24.42
CA ASP A 146 9.63 15.73 25.04
C ASP A 146 8.36 15.34 25.81
N THR A 147 8.07 14.05 25.98
CA THR A 147 6.93 13.56 26.76
C THR A 147 7.32 13.18 28.19
N ILE A 148 6.32 12.91 29.05
CA ILE A 148 6.52 12.42 30.42
C ILE A 148 6.63 10.88 30.43
N ALA A 149 7.16 10.31 31.52
CA ALA A 149 7.18 8.86 31.68
C ALA A 149 5.75 8.28 31.77
N PRO A 150 5.47 7.10 31.19
CA PRO A 150 6.42 6.21 30.49
C PRO A 150 6.63 6.52 29.00
N PHE A 151 5.87 7.44 28.42
CA PHE A 151 5.88 7.76 26.98
C PHE A 151 7.25 8.20 26.46
N ASN A 152 8.07 8.79 27.31
CA ASN A 152 9.41 9.27 26.96
C ASN A 152 10.45 8.19 26.61
N SER A 153 10.05 6.92 26.68
CA SER A 153 10.84 5.77 26.26
C SER A 153 10.34 5.10 24.98
N LEU A 154 9.22 5.58 24.41
CA LEU A 154 8.69 5.06 23.17
C LEU A 154 9.61 5.40 22.00
N VAL A 155 9.67 4.46 21.05
CA VAL A 155 10.41 4.60 19.80
C VAL A 155 9.50 4.30 18.63
N VAL A 156 9.71 5.01 17.53
CA VAL A 156 9.04 4.81 16.26
C VAL A 156 9.79 3.74 15.49
N ASN A 157 9.34 2.50 15.63
CA ASN A 157 9.95 1.35 14.97
C ASN A 157 8.91 0.34 14.50
N LEU A 158 9.29 -0.45 13.50
CA LEU A 158 8.52 -1.60 13.06
C LEU A 158 8.70 -2.75 14.06
N GLY A 159 7.61 -3.39 14.46
CA GLY A 159 7.62 -4.44 15.47
C GLY A 159 6.42 -5.37 15.38
N PRO A 160 6.39 -6.43 16.20
CA PRO A 160 5.27 -7.34 16.25
C PRO A 160 4.11 -6.77 17.09
N VAL A 161 2.94 -7.41 17.04
CA VAL A 161 1.85 -7.13 17.98
C VAL A 161 2.32 -7.47 19.39
N ASN A 162 2.78 -6.45 20.11
CA ASN A 162 3.25 -6.54 21.48
C ASN A 162 2.88 -5.25 22.22
N LYS A 163 3.23 -5.19 23.51
CA LYS A 163 2.83 -4.08 24.37
C LYS A 163 3.40 -2.74 23.87
N THR A 164 4.69 -2.70 23.54
CA THR A 164 5.36 -1.49 23.04
C THR A 164 4.75 -1.00 21.74
N GLN A 165 4.42 -1.91 20.82
CA GLN A 165 3.82 -1.56 19.54
C GLN A 165 2.39 -1.01 19.71
N MET A 166 1.58 -1.60 20.59
CA MET A 166 0.25 -1.08 20.89
C MET A 166 0.30 0.27 21.63
N GLU A 167 1.27 0.47 22.54
CA GLU A 167 1.49 1.76 23.18
C GLU A 167 1.91 2.85 22.17
N LEU A 168 2.72 2.50 21.17
CA LEU A 168 3.05 3.39 20.05
C LEU A 168 1.79 3.75 19.24
N PHE A 169 0.96 2.76 18.89
CA PHE A 169 -0.25 3.00 18.09
C PHE A 169 -1.25 3.87 18.81
N LEU A 170 -1.51 3.59 20.09
CA LEU A 170 -2.37 4.43 20.92
C LEU A 170 -1.85 5.86 21.03
N ALA A 171 -0.53 6.07 21.08
CA ALA A 171 0.06 7.40 21.12
C ALA A 171 -0.02 8.15 19.78
N ILE A 172 -0.06 7.43 18.65
CA ILE A 172 -0.26 8.03 17.32
C ILE A 172 -1.71 8.49 17.16
N GLU A 173 -2.67 7.65 17.57
CA GLU A 173 -4.12 7.87 17.42
C GLU A 173 -4.75 8.64 18.60
N GLU A 174 -3.93 9.24 19.46
CA GLU A 174 -4.40 9.87 20.69
C GLU A 174 -5.14 11.20 20.42
N THR A 175 -6.21 11.46 21.17
CA THR A 175 -6.93 12.74 21.11
C THR A 175 -6.05 13.92 21.50
N GLU A 176 -6.36 15.14 21.03
CA GLU A 176 -5.44 16.27 21.22
C GLU A 176 -5.27 16.64 22.70
N ALA A 177 -6.34 16.53 23.50
CA ALA A 177 -6.29 16.81 24.93
C ALA A 177 -5.45 15.80 25.71
N ALA A 178 -5.52 14.52 25.34
CA ALA A 178 -4.72 13.47 25.96
C ALA A 178 -3.25 13.54 25.49
N ALA A 179 -3.01 13.83 24.21
CA ALA A 179 -1.68 14.08 23.67
C ALA A 179 -1.02 15.29 24.34
N GLU A 180 -1.75 16.40 24.57
CA GLU A 180 -1.23 17.54 25.32
C GLU A 180 -0.87 17.19 26.77
N ALA A 181 -1.60 16.26 27.40
CA ALA A 181 -1.38 15.85 28.78
C ALA A 181 -0.10 15.02 28.96
N ILE A 182 0.38 14.33 27.93
CA ILE A 182 1.61 13.54 27.98
C ILE A 182 2.88 14.35 27.65
N ILE A 183 2.75 15.55 27.09
CA ILE A 183 3.89 16.42 26.76
C ILE A 183 4.41 17.12 28.03
N GLN A 184 5.75 17.21 28.17
CA GLN A 184 6.40 17.92 29.27
C GLN A 184 5.92 19.38 29.33
N PRO A 185 5.54 19.92 30.51
CA PRO A 185 4.94 21.25 30.62
C PRO A 185 5.75 22.39 29.98
N ASP A 186 7.08 22.33 30.04
CA ASP A 186 8.00 23.32 29.45
C ASP A 186 8.22 23.15 27.94
N LYS A 187 7.77 22.02 27.36
CA LYS A 187 7.88 21.71 25.93
C LYS A 187 6.58 21.94 25.16
N LYS A 188 5.43 22.08 25.84
CA LYS A 188 4.12 22.26 25.20
C LYS A 188 4.08 23.31 24.09
N SER A 189 4.76 24.46 24.27
CA SER A 189 4.80 25.52 23.26
C SER A 189 5.42 25.11 21.92
N ASN A 190 6.15 23.99 21.86
CA ASN A 190 6.79 23.48 20.64
C ASN A 190 5.82 22.69 19.75
N TYR A 191 4.68 22.24 20.30
CA TYR A 191 3.79 21.26 19.68
C TYR A 191 2.40 21.82 19.36
N PHE A 192 2.04 23.00 19.89
CA PHE A 192 0.72 23.60 19.66
C PHE A 192 0.87 24.98 19.01
N PRO A 193 1.38 25.05 17.77
CA PRO A 193 1.57 26.31 17.07
C PRO A 193 0.22 26.99 16.80
N SER A 194 0.22 28.32 16.82
CA SER A 194 -0.90 29.12 16.34
C SER A 194 -0.73 29.46 14.86
N VAL A 195 -1.85 29.54 14.13
CA VAL A 195 -1.87 30.06 12.76
C VAL A 195 -1.99 31.59 12.79
N PRO A 196 -1.17 32.33 12.03
CA PRO A 196 -0.10 31.87 11.15
C PRO A 196 1.16 31.53 11.93
N PHE A 197 1.93 30.55 11.46
CA PHE A 197 3.14 30.07 12.11
C PHE A 197 4.18 31.17 12.29
N ALA A 198 4.77 31.20 13.48
CA ALA A 198 5.76 32.20 13.84
C ALA A 198 7.01 32.09 12.95
N ASN A 199 7.45 33.22 12.39
CA ASN A 199 8.64 33.35 11.55
C ASN A 199 8.63 32.53 10.24
N TRP A 200 7.47 32.04 9.79
CA TRP A 200 7.35 31.37 8.50
C TRP A 200 7.67 32.32 7.35
N GLN A 201 8.34 31.80 6.32
CA GLN A 201 8.71 32.52 5.10
C GLN A 201 8.25 31.75 3.87
N ALA A 202 8.05 32.46 2.76
CA ALA A 202 7.60 31.84 1.51
C ALA A 202 8.59 30.80 0.92
N SER A 203 9.85 30.78 1.38
CA SER A 203 10.85 29.77 0.99
C SER A 203 10.84 28.52 1.87
N ASN A 204 10.06 28.50 2.95
CA ASN A 204 9.98 27.35 3.83
C ASN A 204 9.20 26.21 3.19
N THR A 205 9.53 25.00 3.64
CA THR A 205 9.00 23.72 3.15
C THR A 205 8.48 22.89 4.32
N GLU A 206 7.94 21.71 4.05
CA GLU A 206 7.52 20.76 5.06
C GLU A 206 8.63 20.40 6.07
N ALA A 207 9.90 20.53 5.70
CA ALA A 207 11.03 20.32 6.60
C ALA A 207 11.20 21.42 7.67
N ASP A 208 10.56 22.57 7.49
CA ASP A 208 10.63 23.72 8.40
C ASP A 208 9.40 23.83 9.32
N LEU A 209 8.43 22.93 9.18
CA LEU A 209 7.20 22.94 9.99
C LEU A 209 7.51 22.80 11.48
N PRO A 210 6.74 23.49 12.35
CA PRO A 210 6.67 23.08 13.74
C PRO A 210 6.11 21.65 13.85
N LEU A 211 6.34 21.00 14.98
CA LEU A 211 5.65 19.77 15.31
C LEU A 211 4.22 20.06 15.79
N PHE A 212 3.32 19.09 15.62
CA PHE A 212 1.90 19.18 15.99
C PHE A 212 1.56 18.12 17.02
N GLY A 213 1.26 18.50 18.27
CA GLY A 213 1.15 17.57 19.40
C GLY A 213 0.22 16.38 19.21
N SER A 214 -0.68 16.42 18.22
CA SER A 214 -1.44 15.29 17.67
C SER A 214 -1.71 15.49 16.17
N ILE A 215 -2.15 14.42 15.50
CA ILE A 215 -2.61 14.47 14.09
C ILE A 215 -3.79 15.44 13.96
N GLY A 216 -4.77 15.39 14.87
CA GLY A 216 -5.86 16.36 14.92
C GLY A 216 -5.38 17.81 14.95
N TRP A 217 -4.38 18.13 15.79
CA TRP A 217 -3.88 19.50 15.86
C TRP A 217 -3.27 19.98 14.53
N MET A 218 -2.60 19.11 13.79
CA MET A 218 -2.09 19.41 12.45
C MET A 218 -3.23 19.74 11.49
N TYR A 219 -4.29 18.92 11.44
CA TYR A 219 -5.47 19.16 10.60
C TYR A 219 -6.24 20.41 11.00
N LYS A 220 -6.28 20.73 12.29
CA LYS A 220 -6.81 22.00 12.79
C LYS A 220 -6.01 23.19 12.28
N CYS A 221 -4.67 23.13 12.30
CA CYS A 221 -3.82 24.18 11.74
C CYS A 221 -4.02 24.33 10.21
N LEU A 222 -4.15 23.22 9.49
CA LEU A 222 -4.50 23.22 8.06
C LEU A 222 -5.80 23.99 7.81
N TRP A 223 -6.87 23.64 8.54
CA TRP A 223 -8.17 24.30 8.44
C TRP A 223 -8.08 25.80 8.78
N GLU A 224 -7.34 26.16 9.83
CA GLU A 224 -7.15 27.56 10.24
C GLU A 224 -6.39 28.38 9.18
N TYR A 225 -5.45 27.78 8.45
CA TYR A 225 -4.76 28.42 7.33
C TYR A 225 -5.70 28.69 6.16
N ILE A 226 -6.46 27.67 5.71
CA ILE A 226 -7.47 27.82 4.64
C ILE A 226 -8.47 28.95 4.99
N SER A 227 -8.72 29.12 6.29
CA SER A 227 -9.63 30.11 6.86
C SER A 227 -9.10 31.52 7.02
N ILE A 228 -7.83 31.80 6.70
CA ILE A 228 -7.27 33.15 6.80
C ILE A 228 -8.02 34.09 5.86
N SER A 229 -8.41 35.27 6.36
CA SER A 229 -8.97 36.33 5.51
C SER A 229 -8.07 37.55 5.46
N TYR A 230 -8.00 38.15 4.26
CA TYR A 230 -7.16 39.29 3.95
C TYR A 230 -7.98 40.54 3.68
N THR A 231 -7.39 41.69 4.01
CA THR A 231 -7.89 42.98 3.57
C THR A 231 -7.21 43.38 2.27
N LEU A 232 -7.99 43.56 1.21
CA LEU A 232 -7.53 44.05 -0.09
C LEU A 232 -7.40 45.59 -0.10
N PRO A 233 -6.59 46.15 -1.02
CA PRO A 233 -6.59 47.59 -1.28
C PRO A 233 -8.01 48.08 -1.60
N GLY A 234 -8.50 49.06 -0.85
CA GLY A 234 -9.88 49.57 -0.96
C GLY A 234 -10.89 48.96 0.01
N GLY A 235 -10.45 48.07 0.92
CA GLY A 235 -11.26 47.58 2.06
C GLY A 235 -12.17 46.39 1.74
N ALA A 236 -12.09 45.82 0.54
CA ALA A 236 -12.68 44.53 0.24
C ALA A 236 -11.93 43.41 0.97
N THR A 237 -12.58 42.26 1.19
CA THR A 237 -11.97 41.10 1.85
C THR A 237 -11.98 39.88 0.93
N THR A 238 -10.94 39.06 1.04
CA THR A 238 -10.82 37.75 0.38
C THR A 238 -10.33 36.71 1.41
N THR A 239 -10.37 35.42 1.09
CA THR A 239 -9.83 34.35 1.94
C THR A 239 -8.64 33.67 1.26
N LEU A 240 -7.80 32.97 2.03
CA LEU A 240 -6.73 32.15 1.44
C LEU A 240 -7.32 31.12 0.47
N TRP A 241 -8.41 30.46 0.87
CA TRP A 241 -9.16 29.56 0.01
C TRP A 241 -9.60 30.21 -1.31
N ASP A 242 -10.24 31.38 -1.27
CA ASP A 242 -10.67 32.07 -2.49
C ASP A 242 -9.48 32.54 -3.35
N GLU A 243 -8.32 32.76 -2.75
CA GLU A 243 -7.10 33.11 -3.47
C GLU A 243 -6.42 31.93 -4.17
N ILE A 244 -6.56 30.71 -3.65
CA ILE A 244 -5.97 29.50 -4.26
C ILE A 244 -6.98 28.75 -5.15
N PHE A 245 -8.23 28.64 -4.71
CA PHE A 245 -9.28 27.89 -5.39
C PHE A 245 -10.05 28.77 -6.37
N LYS A 246 -9.56 28.87 -7.61
CA LYS A 246 -10.17 29.70 -8.67
C LYS A 246 -11.22 28.96 -9.52
N GLY A 247 -11.89 27.96 -8.95
CA GLY A 247 -12.95 27.18 -9.63
C GLY A 247 -12.45 26.28 -10.76
N THR A 248 -11.13 25.99 -10.81
CA THR A 248 -10.57 24.96 -11.68
C THR A 248 -10.43 23.68 -10.88
N LEU A 249 -11.08 22.60 -11.32
CA LEU A 249 -10.98 21.32 -10.64
C LEU A 249 -9.60 20.71 -10.88
N PRO A 250 -8.82 20.45 -9.82
CA PRO A 250 -7.59 19.69 -9.96
C PRO A 250 -7.92 18.22 -10.27
N THR A 251 -6.91 17.44 -10.67
CA THR A 251 -7.07 15.99 -10.75
C THR A 251 -7.39 15.47 -9.36
N GLN A 252 -8.59 14.91 -9.19
CA GLN A 252 -9.00 14.18 -7.99
C GLN A 252 -9.02 12.69 -8.32
N GLN A 253 -8.84 11.87 -7.31
CA GLN A 253 -8.88 10.42 -7.45
C GLN A 253 -9.72 9.84 -6.32
N ASP A 254 -10.60 8.91 -6.67
CA ASP A 254 -11.46 8.26 -5.70
C ASP A 254 -11.57 6.77 -6.02
N ILE A 255 -10.76 5.97 -5.34
CA ILE A 255 -10.68 4.53 -5.53
C ILE A 255 -11.76 3.82 -4.69
N PHE A 256 -12.05 4.37 -3.52
CA PHE A 256 -12.99 3.81 -2.55
C PHE A 256 -14.44 4.06 -2.94
N ASN A 257 -14.74 5.25 -3.49
CA ASN A 257 -16.09 5.62 -3.94
C ASN A 257 -16.25 5.67 -5.45
N SER A 258 -15.29 5.10 -6.19
CA SER A 258 -15.37 4.97 -7.64
C SER A 258 -16.63 4.17 -8.02
N THR A 259 -17.23 4.45 -9.18
CA THR A 259 -18.28 3.58 -9.74
C THR A 259 -17.80 2.92 -11.03
N ALA A 260 -16.48 2.69 -11.12
CA ALA A 260 -15.87 2.09 -12.29
C ALA A 260 -16.02 0.57 -12.24
N GLY A 261 -16.47 -0.03 -13.34
CA GLY A 261 -16.54 -1.50 -13.44
C GLY A 261 -17.63 -2.11 -12.55
N SER A 262 -17.24 -3.10 -11.75
CA SER A 262 -18.12 -3.79 -10.80
C SER A 262 -18.09 -3.19 -9.38
N HIS A 263 -17.19 -2.23 -9.15
CA HIS A 263 -16.98 -1.55 -7.87
C HIS A 263 -18.22 -0.78 -7.42
N VAL A 264 -18.55 -0.86 -6.13
CA VAL A 264 -19.62 -0.07 -5.50
C VAL A 264 -19.03 0.84 -4.42
N PRO A 265 -19.50 2.09 -4.27
CA PRO A 265 -18.91 3.00 -3.31
C PRO A 265 -18.86 2.44 -1.89
N GLU A 266 -17.65 2.33 -1.34
CA GLU A 266 -17.39 1.76 -0.02
C GLU A 266 -17.79 2.71 1.10
N TYR A 267 -17.73 4.03 0.88
CA TYR A 267 -18.15 5.09 1.79
C TYR A 267 -19.18 6.02 1.08
N PRO A 268 -20.39 5.52 0.77
CA PRO A 268 -21.33 6.18 -0.14
C PRO A 268 -21.87 7.53 0.36
N ASP A 269 -21.81 7.75 1.67
CA ASP A 269 -22.34 8.96 2.33
C ASP A 269 -21.26 10.05 2.52
N MET A 270 -20.02 9.79 2.09
CA MET A 270 -18.89 10.73 2.18
C MET A 270 -18.37 11.13 0.80
N SER A 271 -18.18 12.44 0.59
CA SER A 271 -17.42 12.94 -0.57
C SER A 271 -15.93 12.89 -0.26
N ALA A 272 -15.22 11.91 -0.83
CA ALA A 272 -13.77 11.77 -0.67
C ALA A 272 -12.96 12.50 -1.77
N SER A 273 -13.59 13.46 -2.47
CA SER A 273 -13.01 14.27 -3.54
C SER A 273 -13.67 15.66 -3.61
N VAL A 274 -12.94 16.64 -4.15
CA VAL A 274 -13.44 17.98 -4.49
C VAL A 274 -13.93 18.00 -5.94
N THR A 275 -15.24 17.97 -6.13
CA THR A 275 -15.87 17.84 -7.46
C THR A 275 -16.64 19.10 -7.89
N SER A 276 -16.83 20.06 -6.99
CA SER A 276 -17.53 21.31 -7.30
C SER A 276 -16.57 22.41 -7.74
N THR A 277 -16.95 23.18 -8.75
CA THR A 277 -16.25 24.43 -9.12
C THR A 277 -16.70 25.64 -8.28
N ASP A 278 -17.77 25.49 -7.50
CA ASP A 278 -18.25 26.48 -6.55
C ASP A 278 -17.39 26.47 -5.28
N SER A 279 -16.86 27.64 -4.90
CA SER A 279 -15.91 27.79 -3.79
C SER A 279 -16.47 27.30 -2.45
N ASP A 280 -17.71 27.69 -2.11
CA ASP A 280 -18.35 27.30 -0.84
C ASP A 280 -18.56 25.77 -0.78
N THR A 281 -19.03 25.17 -1.87
CA THR A 281 -19.28 23.72 -1.95
C THR A 281 -17.98 22.93 -1.93
N ALA A 282 -16.96 23.38 -2.66
CA ALA A 282 -15.64 22.75 -2.67
C ALA A 282 -14.97 22.79 -1.29
N LEU A 283 -15.09 23.92 -0.59
CA LEU A 283 -14.62 24.05 0.79
C LEU A 283 -15.36 23.11 1.75
N GLN A 284 -16.67 22.91 1.56
CA GLN A 284 -17.44 21.95 2.35
C GLN A 284 -16.99 20.50 2.09
N GLN A 285 -16.66 20.15 0.85
CA GLN A 285 -16.09 18.84 0.52
C GLN A 285 -14.72 18.64 1.18
N LEU A 286 -13.87 19.67 1.17
CA LEU A 286 -12.58 19.67 1.85
C LEU A 286 -12.75 19.49 3.37
N PHE A 287 -13.71 20.21 3.98
CA PHE A 287 -14.04 20.05 5.40
C PHE A 287 -14.46 18.61 5.72
N ASN A 288 -15.37 18.03 4.94
CA ASN A 288 -15.84 16.67 5.17
C ASN A 288 -14.68 15.66 5.13
N MET A 289 -13.71 15.83 4.23
CA MET A 289 -12.50 15.00 4.20
C MET A 289 -11.66 15.14 5.47
N ILE A 290 -11.41 16.37 5.94
CA ILE A 290 -10.68 16.59 7.21
C ILE A 290 -11.43 15.95 8.38
N ASP A 291 -12.74 16.19 8.45
CA ASP A 291 -13.62 15.67 9.50
C ASP A 291 -13.57 14.15 9.53
N GLY A 292 -13.76 13.47 8.39
CA GLY A 292 -13.74 12.00 8.36
C GLY A 292 -12.36 11.37 8.63
N ILE A 293 -11.25 12.03 8.27
CA ILE A 293 -9.90 11.59 8.70
C ILE A 293 -9.83 11.61 10.22
N THR A 294 -10.13 12.77 10.83
CA THR A 294 -10.01 12.92 12.29
C THR A 294 -11.02 12.07 13.06
N ASP A 295 -12.25 11.92 12.54
CA ASP A 295 -13.32 11.14 13.16
C ASP A 295 -13.01 9.64 13.19
N GLN A 296 -12.41 9.11 12.13
CA GLN A 296 -11.96 7.71 12.08
C GLN A 296 -10.68 7.48 12.90
N GLY A 297 -9.72 8.42 12.93
CA GLY A 297 -8.45 8.27 13.65
C GLY A 297 -8.59 8.40 15.16
N GLU A 298 -8.79 9.63 15.63
CA GLU A 298 -8.82 10.01 17.05
C GLU A 298 -10.26 10.14 17.62
N GLY A 299 -11.27 9.72 16.85
CA GLY A 299 -12.68 9.91 17.19
C GLY A 299 -13.15 11.35 16.90
N SER A 300 -14.24 11.79 17.53
CA SER A 300 -14.88 13.10 17.26
C SER A 300 -13.99 14.37 17.41
N GLY A 301 -12.65 14.32 17.49
CA GLY A 301 -11.65 15.37 17.70
C GLY A 301 -11.86 16.73 17.00
N VAL A 302 -11.06 17.05 15.98
CA VAL A 302 -11.12 18.36 15.27
C VAL A 302 -12.52 18.63 14.71
N GLY A 303 -13.19 17.58 14.22
CA GLY A 303 -14.60 17.58 13.84
C GLY A 303 -15.50 18.21 14.90
N ALA A 304 -15.38 17.79 16.16
CA ALA A 304 -16.08 18.38 17.30
C ALA A 304 -15.71 19.82 17.54
N GLN A 305 -14.43 20.17 17.50
CA GLN A 305 -13.99 21.53 17.73
C GLN A 305 -14.52 22.48 16.64
N ILE A 306 -14.54 22.05 15.38
CA ILE A 306 -15.08 22.81 14.24
C ILE A 306 -16.62 22.83 14.28
N LYS A 307 -17.29 21.69 14.50
CA LYS A 307 -18.76 21.59 14.62
C LYS A 307 -19.31 22.35 15.82
N ALA A 308 -18.61 22.35 16.95
CA ALA A 308 -18.95 23.18 18.12
C ALA A 308 -18.81 24.68 17.80
N ARG A 309 -17.78 25.09 17.03
CA ARG A 309 -17.67 26.46 16.48
C ARG A 309 -18.85 26.80 15.54
N LEU A 310 -19.43 25.80 14.87
CA LEU A 310 -20.61 25.92 14.00
C LEU A 310 -21.96 25.77 14.73
N GLY A 311 -21.97 25.45 16.04
CA GLY A 311 -23.18 25.28 16.84
C GLY A 311 -23.93 23.95 16.64
N LEU A 312 -23.22 22.88 16.26
CA LEU A 312 -23.77 21.54 16.02
C LEU A 312 -23.43 20.59 17.19
N ASN A 313 -24.35 19.68 17.55
CA ASN A 313 -24.15 18.64 18.57
C ASN A 313 -23.46 17.41 17.99
N LEU A 314 -22.74 16.66 18.84
CA LEU A 314 -21.79 15.62 18.42
C LEU A 314 -22.15 14.21 18.93
N PRO A 315 -21.84 13.16 18.15
CA PRO A 315 -21.89 11.77 18.60
C PRO A 315 -20.57 11.32 19.28
N THR A 316 -20.63 10.18 19.98
CA THR A 316 -19.51 9.56 20.73
C THR A 316 -18.92 8.34 20.02
N THR A 317 -19.19 8.17 18.73
CA THR A 317 -18.80 7.04 17.87
C THR A 317 -18.55 7.63 16.48
N VAL A 318 -17.76 6.95 15.64
CA VAL A 318 -17.55 7.37 14.24
C VAL A 318 -18.90 7.66 13.58
N GLU A 319 -19.04 8.82 12.96
CA GLU A 319 -20.31 9.22 12.34
C GLU A 319 -20.67 8.28 11.22
N GLN A 320 -21.96 7.91 11.11
CA GLN A 320 -22.43 6.96 10.10
C GLN A 320 -21.99 7.33 8.67
N GLN A 321 -21.90 8.62 8.35
CA GLN A 321 -21.45 9.10 7.04
C GLN A 321 -19.99 8.72 6.71
N PHE A 322 -19.16 8.51 7.73
CA PHE A 322 -17.76 8.13 7.61
C PHE A 322 -17.54 6.63 7.79
N GLN A 323 -18.59 5.84 8.03
CA GLN A 323 -18.44 4.39 8.16
C GLN A 323 -18.48 3.70 6.80
N PRO A 324 -17.76 2.58 6.62
CA PRO A 324 -17.86 1.80 5.40
C PRO A 324 -19.24 1.12 5.28
N ASN A 325 -19.70 0.93 4.05
CA ASN A 325 -20.94 0.24 3.74
C ASN A 325 -20.72 -1.27 3.58
N THR A 326 -21.31 -2.07 4.47
CA THR A 326 -21.14 -3.53 4.48
C THR A 326 -21.56 -4.21 3.17
N GLU A 327 -22.70 -3.81 2.59
CA GLU A 327 -23.21 -4.43 1.36
C GLU A 327 -22.29 -4.15 0.16
N ALA A 328 -21.73 -2.93 0.07
CA ALA A 328 -20.73 -2.59 -0.94
C ALA A 328 -19.46 -3.42 -0.77
N LEU A 329 -18.97 -3.53 0.47
CA LEU A 329 -17.77 -4.33 0.77
C LEU A 329 -17.96 -5.83 0.46
N GLU A 330 -19.12 -6.41 0.78
CA GLU A 330 -19.41 -7.82 0.47
C GLU A 330 -19.37 -8.10 -1.03
N LEU A 331 -19.77 -7.12 -1.85
CA LEU A 331 -19.75 -7.22 -3.30
C LEU A 331 -18.34 -7.06 -3.89
N ASP A 332 -17.58 -6.09 -3.39
CA ASP A 332 -16.26 -5.78 -3.93
C ASP A 332 -15.19 -6.79 -3.52
N TYR A 333 -15.31 -7.34 -2.30
CA TYR A 333 -14.35 -8.24 -1.67
C TYR A 333 -14.94 -9.63 -1.35
N PRO A 334 -15.35 -10.42 -2.36
CA PRO A 334 -15.89 -11.76 -2.12
C PRO A 334 -14.81 -12.71 -1.60
N SER A 335 -15.18 -13.59 -0.67
CA SER A 335 -14.31 -14.64 -0.15
C SER A 335 -14.67 -16.02 -0.72
N TYR A 336 -13.70 -16.92 -0.72
CA TYR A 336 -13.84 -18.28 -1.22
C TYR A 336 -13.14 -19.26 -0.28
N ASN A 337 -13.66 -20.48 -0.20
CA ASN A 337 -12.99 -21.54 0.55
C ASN A 337 -11.87 -22.23 -0.24
N ASP A 338 -11.21 -23.20 0.40
CA ASP A 338 -10.15 -24.06 -0.13
C ASP A 338 -10.47 -24.78 -1.44
N GLN A 339 -11.75 -24.86 -1.83
CA GLN A 339 -12.21 -25.48 -3.07
C GLN A 339 -12.75 -24.44 -4.07
N GLY A 340 -12.54 -23.15 -3.81
CA GLY A 340 -13.00 -22.05 -4.66
C GLY A 340 -14.49 -21.76 -4.60
N ASN A 341 -15.22 -22.30 -3.61
CA ASN A 341 -16.65 -22.00 -3.45
C ASN A 341 -16.84 -20.69 -2.67
N PRO A 342 -17.83 -19.86 -3.03
CA PRO A 342 -18.11 -18.61 -2.32
C PRO A 342 -18.38 -18.81 -0.83
N GLU A 343 -17.87 -17.89 0.00
CA GLU A 343 -18.09 -17.80 1.44
C GLU A 343 -18.40 -16.36 1.86
N PRO A 344 -18.91 -16.12 3.09
CA PRO A 344 -19.09 -14.76 3.59
C PRO A 344 -17.80 -13.94 3.49
N SER A 345 -17.91 -12.68 3.08
CA SER A 345 -16.75 -11.81 2.86
C SER A 345 -16.01 -11.53 4.18
N ALA A 346 -14.75 -11.96 4.24
CA ALA A 346 -13.88 -11.76 5.39
C ALA A 346 -13.45 -10.29 5.54
N ASP A 347 -13.16 -9.62 4.43
CA ASP A 347 -12.80 -8.20 4.41
C ASP A 347 -13.99 -7.32 4.81
N ALA A 348 -15.19 -7.61 4.30
CA ALA A 348 -16.39 -6.88 4.69
C ALA A 348 -16.69 -7.04 6.18
N ALA A 349 -16.54 -8.27 6.71
CA ALA A 349 -16.73 -8.54 8.13
C ALA A 349 -15.72 -7.77 8.99
N ALA A 350 -14.43 -7.79 8.63
CA ALA A 350 -13.39 -7.07 9.36
C ALA A 350 -13.64 -5.56 9.35
N ARG A 351 -13.83 -4.98 8.16
CA ARG A 351 -13.95 -3.52 7.98
C ARG A 351 -15.27 -2.96 8.50
N SER A 352 -16.38 -3.68 8.36
CA SER A 352 -17.68 -3.22 8.86
C SER A 352 -17.79 -3.35 10.38
N HIS A 353 -17.21 -4.40 10.97
CA HIS A 353 -17.28 -4.62 12.42
C HIS A 353 -16.57 -3.53 13.22
N PHE A 354 -15.41 -3.07 12.74
CA PHE A 354 -14.62 -2.02 13.37
C PHE A 354 -14.87 -0.63 12.78
N GLY A 355 -15.64 -0.51 11.69
CA GLY A 355 -15.86 0.76 10.99
C GLY A 355 -16.65 1.80 11.80
N ASN A 356 -17.31 1.41 12.90
CA ASN A 356 -17.98 2.31 13.83
C ASN A 356 -17.13 2.71 15.06
N CYS A 357 -15.92 2.16 15.16
CA CYS A 357 -14.94 2.48 16.18
C CYS A 357 -13.86 3.38 15.58
N ASP A 358 -13.31 4.29 16.36
CA ASP A 358 -12.10 5.00 15.94
C ASP A 358 -10.85 4.10 16.07
N HIS A 359 -9.72 4.57 15.55
CA HIS A 359 -8.47 3.80 15.56
C HIS A 359 -7.97 3.57 16.98
N PHE A 360 -8.12 4.55 17.87
CA PHE A 360 -7.74 4.44 19.28
C PHE A 360 -8.52 3.34 20.00
N GLU A 361 -9.85 3.30 19.84
CA GLU A 361 -10.74 2.27 20.37
C GLU A 361 -10.36 0.89 19.82
N THR A 362 -10.07 0.82 18.52
CA THR A 362 -9.68 -0.42 17.85
C THR A 362 -8.34 -0.95 18.37
N PHE A 363 -7.32 -0.11 18.55
CA PHE A 363 -6.04 -0.54 19.14
C PHE A 363 -6.15 -0.84 20.63
N THR A 364 -7.04 -0.17 21.37
CA THR A 364 -7.35 -0.50 22.76
C THR A 364 -7.93 -1.91 22.88
N TYR A 365 -8.82 -2.30 21.95
CA TYR A 365 -9.35 -3.66 21.86
C TYR A 365 -8.23 -4.69 21.66
N VAL A 366 -7.32 -4.44 20.71
CA VAL A 366 -6.18 -5.34 20.45
C VAL A 366 -5.24 -5.44 21.66
N ALA A 367 -4.95 -4.31 22.33
CA ALA A 367 -4.17 -4.31 23.57
C ALA A 367 -4.82 -5.15 24.68
N GLY A 368 -6.16 -5.16 24.75
CA GLY A 368 -6.92 -6.04 25.63
C GLY A 368 -6.75 -7.53 25.31
N LEU A 369 -6.79 -7.91 24.03
CA LEU A 369 -6.53 -9.29 23.59
C LEU A 369 -5.10 -9.74 23.94
N LEU A 370 -4.12 -8.84 23.76
CA LEU A 370 -2.73 -9.08 24.13
C LEU A 370 -2.58 -9.29 25.65
N ALA A 371 -3.19 -8.42 26.46
CA ALA A 371 -3.15 -8.52 27.92
C ALA A 371 -3.81 -9.82 28.44
N ALA A 372 -4.79 -10.36 27.72
CA ALA A 372 -5.41 -11.64 28.02
C ALA A 372 -4.50 -12.86 27.70
N GLY A 373 -3.35 -12.65 27.04
CA GLY A 373 -2.35 -13.67 26.76
C GLY A 373 -2.70 -14.62 25.61
N GLY A 374 -3.70 -14.27 24.79
CA GLY A 374 -4.19 -15.11 23.71
C GLY A 374 -3.51 -14.89 22.35
N ILE A 375 -2.68 -13.85 22.23
CA ILE A 375 -2.00 -13.48 21.00
C ILE A 375 -0.69 -14.26 20.85
N VAL A 376 -0.46 -14.80 19.66
CA VAL A 376 0.79 -15.47 19.26
C VAL A 376 1.35 -14.79 18.02
N THR A 377 2.55 -14.25 18.11
CA THR A 377 3.30 -13.68 16.98
C THR A 377 4.39 -14.65 16.50
N TRP A 378 4.94 -14.43 15.31
CA TRP A 378 5.93 -15.31 14.71
C TRP A 378 7.20 -15.47 15.56
N ASP A 379 7.70 -14.39 16.17
CA ASP A 379 8.83 -14.44 17.11
C ASP A 379 8.53 -15.37 18.30
N MET A 380 7.37 -15.20 18.94
CA MET A 380 6.92 -16.06 20.04
C MET A 380 6.79 -17.53 19.62
N TRP A 381 6.33 -17.78 18.40
CA TRP A 381 6.18 -19.14 17.86
C TRP A 381 7.54 -19.80 17.61
N PHE A 382 8.52 -19.05 17.07
CA PHE A 382 9.89 -19.54 16.87
C PHE A 382 10.64 -19.75 18.18
N ASP A 383 10.43 -18.89 19.18
CA ASP A 383 11.07 -19.01 20.50
C ASP A 383 10.66 -20.29 21.24
N GLN A 384 9.51 -20.88 20.87
CA GLN A 384 9.07 -22.20 21.35
C GLN A 384 9.77 -23.37 20.63
N GLY A 385 10.66 -23.11 19.68
CA GLY A 385 11.38 -24.12 18.91
C GLY A 385 10.56 -24.75 17.78
N ASN A 386 9.44 -24.13 17.40
CA ASN A 386 8.61 -24.61 16.30
C ASN A 386 9.30 -24.38 14.93
N THR A 387 8.93 -25.22 13.96
CA THR A 387 9.42 -25.18 12.57
C THR A 387 8.27 -25.47 11.62
N TRP A 388 8.39 -24.99 10.38
CA TRP A 388 7.39 -25.25 9.34
C TRP A 388 7.29 -26.74 9.02
N THR A 389 6.07 -27.23 8.83
CA THR A 389 5.79 -28.59 8.33
C THR A 389 4.88 -28.53 7.11
N ALA A 390 4.80 -29.63 6.35
CA ALA A 390 3.98 -29.70 5.15
C ALA A 390 2.48 -29.53 5.44
N GLU A 391 2.03 -30.04 6.59
CA GLU A 391 0.62 -30.00 7.05
C GLU A 391 0.14 -28.58 7.35
N MET A 392 1.05 -27.63 7.57
CA MET A 392 0.70 -26.21 7.75
C MET A 392 0.38 -25.51 6.42
N LEU A 393 0.77 -26.10 5.28
CA LEU A 393 0.72 -25.49 3.96
C LEU A 393 -0.26 -26.19 3.01
N GLN A 394 -0.94 -27.22 3.50
CA GLN A 394 -1.88 -28.00 2.71
C GLN A 394 -2.95 -28.62 3.63
N SER A 395 -4.22 -28.32 3.38
CA SER A 395 -5.33 -28.87 4.18
C SER A 395 -5.60 -30.35 3.87
N ILE A 396 -5.58 -30.73 2.59
CA ILE A 396 -5.60 -32.14 2.13
C ILE A 396 -4.73 -32.33 0.89
N PRO A 397 -4.12 -33.52 0.69
CA PRO A 397 -3.38 -33.82 -0.53
C PRO A 397 -4.29 -33.80 -1.78
N GLY A 398 -3.83 -33.17 -2.86
CA GLY A 398 -4.55 -33.11 -4.13
C GLY A 398 -4.77 -31.68 -4.62
N GLY A 399 -5.77 -31.51 -5.49
CA GLY A 399 -6.08 -30.25 -6.17
C GLY A 399 -5.83 -30.33 -7.68
N LYS A 400 -6.59 -29.57 -8.47
CA LYS A 400 -6.58 -29.59 -9.95
C LYS A 400 -5.18 -29.47 -10.56
N TYR A 401 -4.30 -28.66 -9.97
CA TYR A 401 -2.95 -28.36 -10.48
C TYR A 401 -1.81 -28.81 -9.57
N ASN A 402 -2.05 -29.79 -8.70
CA ASN A 402 -1.06 -30.21 -7.71
C ASN A 402 0.29 -30.64 -8.34
N ASP A 403 0.28 -31.25 -9.54
CA ASP A 403 1.50 -31.68 -10.24
C ASP A 403 2.33 -30.51 -10.81
N ALA A 404 1.70 -29.34 -10.98
CA ALA A 404 2.37 -28.12 -11.47
C ALA A 404 2.96 -27.27 -10.32
N LEU A 405 2.57 -27.55 -9.08
CA LEU A 405 2.97 -26.80 -7.90
C LEU A 405 4.12 -27.50 -7.15
N PRO A 406 5.03 -26.74 -6.50
CA PRO A 406 5.97 -27.33 -5.55
C PRO A 406 5.24 -28.11 -4.45
N ALA A 407 5.83 -29.21 -3.97
CA ALA A 407 5.24 -29.96 -2.86
C ALA A 407 5.23 -29.11 -1.58
N ALA A 408 4.22 -29.29 -0.73
CA ALA A 408 4.12 -28.58 0.54
C ALA A 408 5.36 -28.82 1.44
N ALA A 409 5.93 -30.03 1.39
CA ALA A 409 7.18 -30.35 2.06
C ALA A 409 8.38 -29.55 1.55
N ASP A 410 8.47 -29.29 0.23
CA ASP A 410 9.58 -28.51 -0.34
C ASP A 410 9.50 -27.05 0.10
N ILE A 411 8.28 -26.50 0.18
CA ILE A 411 8.05 -25.13 0.67
C ILE A 411 8.37 -25.03 2.16
N ALA A 412 7.89 -25.97 2.99
CA ALA A 412 8.20 -26.01 4.41
C ALA A 412 9.72 -26.11 4.66
N ASN A 413 10.40 -26.96 3.89
CA ASN A 413 11.86 -27.09 3.94
C ASN A 413 12.55 -25.78 3.56
N ALA A 414 12.09 -25.10 2.51
CA ALA A 414 12.63 -23.82 2.08
C ALA A 414 12.45 -22.71 3.14
N LEU A 415 11.26 -22.60 3.73
CA LEU A 415 10.96 -21.64 4.81
C LEU A 415 11.91 -21.84 6.00
N ASN A 416 12.12 -23.09 6.41
CA ASN A 416 13.05 -23.43 7.49
C ASN A 416 14.52 -23.17 7.10
N ALA A 417 14.91 -23.53 5.88
CA ALA A 417 16.29 -23.42 5.40
C ALA A 417 16.77 -21.96 5.36
N LEU A 418 15.94 -21.01 4.92
CA LEU A 418 16.33 -19.60 4.80
C LEU A 418 16.86 -19.01 6.11
N LYS A 419 16.13 -19.23 7.22
CA LYS A 419 16.55 -18.78 8.55
C LYS A 419 17.77 -19.55 9.05
N GLN A 420 17.83 -20.86 8.81
CA GLN A 420 18.95 -21.69 9.28
C GLN A 420 20.25 -21.40 8.54
N GLU A 421 20.18 -21.04 7.26
CA GLU A 421 21.33 -20.62 6.46
C GLU A 421 21.95 -19.32 7.01
N ASP A 422 21.13 -18.32 7.33
CA ASP A 422 21.59 -17.06 7.93
C ASP A 422 22.25 -17.31 9.30
N ILE A 423 21.64 -18.16 10.14
CA ILE A 423 22.20 -18.57 11.43
C ILE A 423 23.55 -19.30 11.25
N THR A 424 23.58 -20.31 10.38
CA THR A 424 24.76 -21.17 10.17
C THR A 424 25.94 -20.38 9.61
N ASN A 425 25.67 -19.46 8.70
CA ASN A 425 26.70 -18.62 8.08
C ASN A 425 27.03 -17.37 8.91
N ASN A 426 26.37 -17.17 10.06
CA ASN A 426 26.51 -15.99 10.92
C ASN A 426 26.40 -14.68 10.12
N ASN A 427 25.37 -14.59 9.27
CA ASN A 427 25.10 -13.43 8.43
C ASN A 427 23.58 -13.11 8.42
N SER A 428 23.18 -12.15 7.59
CA SER A 428 21.77 -11.77 7.39
C SER A 428 21.41 -11.71 5.91
N THR A 429 22.02 -12.58 5.10
CA THR A 429 21.91 -12.50 3.63
C THR A 429 20.48 -12.71 3.15
N ASN A 430 19.80 -13.75 3.63
CA ASN A 430 18.42 -14.03 3.24
C ASN A 430 17.45 -13.01 3.87
N TYR A 431 17.67 -12.62 5.12
CA TYR A 431 16.87 -11.59 5.79
C TYR A 431 16.93 -10.23 5.07
N ASN A 432 18.12 -9.77 4.70
CA ASN A 432 18.29 -8.52 3.95
C ASN A 432 17.64 -8.61 2.57
N LEU A 433 17.71 -9.78 1.93
CA LEU A 433 17.14 -9.99 0.60
C LEU A 433 15.61 -9.90 0.61
N ILE A 434 14.96 -10.55 1.58
CA ILE A 434 13.49 -10.48 1.75
C ILE A 434 13.06 -9.08 2.22
N SER A 435 13.85 -8.44 3.09
CA SER A 435 13.60 -7.05 3.52
C SER A 435 13.65 -6.06 2.35
N GLN A 436 14.63 -6.21 1.44
CA GLN A 436 14.72 -5.41 0.21
C GLN A 436 13.56 -5.70 -0.74
N ALA A 437 13.04 -6.93 -0.79
CA ALA A 437 11.86 -7.25 -1.59
C ALA A 437 10.61 -6.53 -1.06
N ALA A 438 10.43 -6.47 0.26
CA ALA A 438 9.36 -5.69 0.89
C ALA A 438 9.54 -4.19 0.66
N ALA A 439 10.74 -3.64 0.87
CA ALA A 439 11.04 -2.23 0.64
C ALA A 439 10.85 -1.82 -0.84
N GLY A 440 11.29 -2.67 -1.78
CA GLY A 440 11.08 -2.45 -3.22
C GLY A 440 9.63 -2.54 -3.66
N ALA A 441 8.82 -3.38 -3.01
CA ALA A 441 7.38 -3.41 -3.23
C ALA A 441 6.68 -2.11 -2.81
N ILE A 442 7.01 -1.61 -1.60
CA ILE A 442 6.49 -0.32 -1.09
C ILE A 442 6.97 0.84 -1.98
N TYR A 443 8.25 0.86 -2.36
CA TYR A 443 8.76 1.85 -3.30
C TYR A 443 8.02 1.80 -4.64
N GLY A 444 7.74 0.60 -5.15
CA GLY A 444 6.97 0.42 -6.38
C GLY A 444 5.60 1.09 -6.30
N VAL A 445 4.87 0.91 -5.20
CA VAL A 445 3.60 1.60 -4.95
C VAL A 445 3.77 3.11 -4.90
N THR A 446 4.66 3.62 -4.04
CA THR A 446 4.85 5.08 -3.84
C THR A 446 5.31 5.79 -5.13
N SER A 447 6.14 5.14 -5.94
CA SER A 447 6.57 5.67 -7.24
C SER A 447 5.41 5.82 -8.23
N VAL A 448 4.47 4.88 -8.26
CA VAL A 448 3.26 4.97 -9.09
C VAL A 448 2.33 6.05 -8.55
N LEU A 449 2.14 6.12 -7.23
CA LEU A 449 1.32 7.15 -6.60
C LEU A 449 1.79 8.57 -6.95
N ASN A 450 3.09 8.86 -6.99
CA ASN A 450 3.60 10.17 -7.43
C ASN A 450 3.09 10.58 -8.83
N THR A 451 2.90 9.61 -9.74
CA THR A 451 2.40 9.88 -11.08
C THR A 451 0.87 9.84 -11.18
N TYR A 452 0.22 9.04 -10.33
CA TYR A 452 -1.23 8.81 -10.30
C TYR A 452 -2.04 10.11 -10.15
N TRP A 453 -1.56 11.04 -9.32
CA TRP A 453 -2.23 12.31 -9.05
C TRP A 453 -1.99 13.38 -10.12
N SER A 454 -0.95 13.20 -10.94
CA SER A 454 -0.60 14.13 -12.02
C SER A 454 -1.16 13.71 -13.39
N THR A 455 -1.65 12.47 -13.51
CA THR A 455 -2.04 11.86 -14.79
C THR A 455 -3.54 11.53 -14.79
N PRO A 456 -4.38 12.31 -15.49
CA PRO A 456 -5.79 11.97 -15.65
C PRO A 456 -5.98 10.58 -16.27
N GLY A 457 -6.83 9.76 -15.65
CA GLY A 457 -7.08 8.39 -16.10
C GLY A 457 -5.98 7.38 -15.76
N ALA A 458 -4.94 7.78 -15.00
CA ALA A 458 -4.09 6.81 -14.34
C ALA A 458 -4.93 5.93 -13.40
N THR A 459 -4.53 4.67 -13.25
CA THR A 459 -5.26 3.70 -12.44
C THR A 459 -4.47 3.36 -11.19
N PHE A 460 -5.19 3.12 -10.10
CA PHE A 460 -4.59 2.77 -8.82
C PHE A 460 -3.94 1.38 -8.85
N PRO A 461 -2.77 1.18 -8.22
CA PRO A 461 -2.03 -0.08 -8.27
C PRO A 461 -2.55 -1.16 -7.28
N TYR A 462 -3.84 -1.51 -7.33
CA TYR A 462 -4.47 -2.44 -6.36
C TYR A 462 -3.67 -3.74 -6.11
N PRO A 463 -3.25 -4.50 -7.14
CA PRO A 463 -2.57 -5.79 -6.89
C PRO A 463 -1.15 -5.63 -6.31
N ALA A 464 -0.55 -4.44 -6.45
CA ALA A 464 0.73 -4.15 -5.81
C ALA A 464 0.59 -4.00 -4.29
N MET A 465 -0.55 -3.52 -3.80
CA MET A 465 -0.82 -3.40 -2.36
C MET A 465 -0.89 -4.78 -1.71
N GLY A 466 -1.69 -5.69 -2.27
CA GLY A 466 -1.76 -7.09 -1.78
C GLY A 466 -0.39 -7.77 -1.80
N GLY A 467 0.33 -7.69 -2.93
CA GLY A 467 1.67 -8.27 -3.06
C GLY A 467 2.74 -7.66 -2.14
N THR A 468 2.50 -6.45 -1.60
CA THR A 468 3.38 -5.82 -0.60
C THR A 468 3.14 -6.42 0.79
N GLY A 469 1.89 -6.69 1.14
CA GLY A 469 1.53 -7.41 2.35
C GLY A 469 2.17 -8.79 2.40
N ASP A 470 2.08 -9.55 1.31
CA ASP A 470 2.71 -10.86 1.16
C ASP A 470 4.22 -10.87 1.45
N ARG A 471 4.94 -9.89 0.90
CA ARG A 471 6.40 -9.78 1.09
C ARG A 471 6.77 -9.45 2.52
N THR A 472 5.93 -8.64 3.17
CA THR A 472 6.07 -8.29 4.59
C THR A 472 5.78 -9.51 5.47
N ALA A 473 4.69 -10.25 5.17
CA ALA A 473 4.30 -11.46 5.88
C ALA A 473 5.35 -12.57 5.78
N VAL A 474 5.93 -12.79 4.59
CA VAL A 474 6.99 -13.79 4.39
C VAL A 474 8.22 -13.49 5.25
N CYS A 475 8.58 -12.22 5.45
CA CYS A 475 9.70 -11.86 6.33
C CYS A 475 9.46 -12.34 7.77
N TRP A 476 8.27 -12.07 8.30
CA TRP A 476 7.85 -12.56 9.61
C TRP A 476 7.80 -14.08 9.69
N ALA A 477 7.16 -14.71 8.71
CA ALA A 477 7.00 -16.17 8.63
C ALA A 477 8.32 -16.93 8.54
N VAL A 478 9.36 -16.35 7.92
CA VAL A 478 10.68 -16.98 7.81
C VAL A 478 11.54 -16.66 9.02
N PHE A 479 11.64 -15.38 9.42
CA PHE A 479 12.65 -14.95 10.39
C PHE A 479 12.11 -14.72 11.80
N GLY A 480 10.80 -14.50 11.95
CA GLY A 480 10.18 -14.03 13.19
C GLY A 480 10.55 -12.58 13.49
N LYS A 481 10.77 -11.76 12.45
CA LYS A 481 11.18 -10.36 12.60
C LYS A 481 10.53 -9.50 11.52
N ALA A 482 10.28 -8.23 11.83
CA ALA A 482 9.86 -7.23 10.86
C ALA A 482 10.91 -7.11 9.73
N PRO A 483 10.53 -6.81 8.48
CA PRO A 483 11.50 -6.45 7.45
C PRO A 483 12.23 -5.15 7.80
N ASP A 484 13.52 -5.09 7.46
CA ASP A 484 14.31 -3.85 7.56
C ASP A 484 14.05 -2.96 6.34
N LEU A 485 13.06 -2.06 6.47
CA LEU A 485 12.70 -1.12 5.41
C LEU A 485 13.75 -0.01 5.18
N SER A 486 14.73 0.15 6.09
CA SER A 486 15.79 1.15 5.92
C SER A 486 16.79 0.78 4.81
N LEU A 487 16.85 -0.51 4.44
CA LEU A 487 17.68 -1.00 3.35
C LEU A 487 17.28 -0.41 2.00
N GLY A 488 15.99 -0.08 1.81
CA GLY A 488 15.46 0.48 0.56
C GLY A 488 15.69 -0.44 -0.65
N ILE A 489 15.80 0.19 -1.82
CA ILE A 489 16.16 -0.46 -3.07
C ILE A 489 17.64 -0.30 -3.41
N VAL A 490 18.16 -1.25 -4.19
CA VAL A 490 19.49 -1.13 -4.80
C VAL A 490 19.40 -0.20 -6.02
N PRO A 491 20.17 0.90 -6.07
CA PRO A 491 20.15 1.81 -7.20
C PRO A 491 20.56 1.10 -8.50
N GLN A 492 19.81 1.35 -9.57
CA GLN A 492 20.12 0.80 -10.88
C GLN A 492 21.26 1.57 -11.56
N GLN A 493 22.24 0.82 -12.07
CA GLN A 493 23.27 1.33 -12.98
C GLN A 493 22.73 1.54 -14.39
N ALA A 494 23.10 2.66 -15.02
CA ALA A 494 22.76 2.94 -16.40
C ALA A 494 23.31 1.86 -17.35
N ASN A 495 22.53 1.52 -18.38
CA ASN A 495 22.84 0.53 -19.41
C ASN A 495 23.00 -0.92 -18.90
N ASN A 496 22.62 -1.23 -17.67
CA ASN A 496 22.56 -2.60 -17.17
C ASN A 496 21.13 -3.17 -17.31
N ILE A 497 21.01 -4.45 -17.70
CA ILE A 497 19.73 -5.16 -17.80
C ILE A 497 19.55 -5.97 -16.50
N TYR A 498 18.47 -5.70 -15.79
CA TYR A 498 18.14 -6.41 -14.55
C TYR A 498 17.01 -7.41 -14.79
N TYR A 499 17.29 -8.68 -14.55
CA TYR A 499 16.33 -9.75 -14.83
C TYR A 499 15.40 -10.00 -13.64
N GLY A 500 14.09 -9.92 -13.91
CA GLY A 500 13.03 -10.09 -12.93
C GLY A 500 12.69 -11.54 -12.56
N CYS A 501 13.23 -12.55 -13.28
CA CYS A 501 13.07 -13.95 -12.93
C CYS A 501 14.45 -14.65 -12.80
N GLN A 502 14.52 -15.70 -11.97
CA GLN A 502 15.74 -16.44 -11.67
C GLN A 502 16.38 -17.05 -12.92
N GLY A 503 17.70 -16.93 -13.04
CA GLY A 503 18.48 -17.63 -14.06
C GLY A 503 18.26 -17.17 -15.50
N LEU A 504 17.58 -16.03 -15.72
CA LEU A 504 17.32 -15.49 -17.06
C LEU A 504 18.38 -14.47 -17.52
N GLY A 505 19.47 -14.31 -16.77
CA GLY A 505 20.59 -13.44 -17.13
C GLY A 505 21.26 -13.83 -18.45
N THR A 506 21.58 -12.86 -19.31
CA THR A 506 22.30 -13.11 -20.56
C THR A 506 23.82 -12.90 -20.45
N ASN A 507 24.31 -12.37 -19.32
CA ASN A 507 25.74 -12.16 -19.07
C ASN A 507 26.32 -13.31 -18.25
N ALA A 508 27.40 -13.94 -18.74
CA ALA A 508 28.08 -15.10 -18.13
C ALA A 508 28.72 -14.84 -16.74
N THR A 509 28.60 -13.62 -16.21
CA THR A 509 29.01 -13.25 -14.85
C THR A 509 27.88 -13.35 -13.82
N ASP A 510 26.61 -13.48 -14.26
CA ASP A 510 25.43 -13.64 -13.38
C ASP A 510 25.28 -15.09 -12.86
N ASN A 511 26.38 -15.69 -12.42
CA ASN A 511 26.45 -17.07 -11.93
C ASN A 511 25.76 -17.28 -10.57
N ASN A 512 25.19 -16.24 -9.98
CA ASN A 512 24.44 -16.35 -8.73
C ASN A 512 22.97 -16.59 -9.06
N ASN A 513 22.67 -17.84 -9.40
CA ASN A 513 21.36 -18.43 -9.65
C ASN A 513 20.42 -18.37 -8.42
N ASN A 514 20.35 -17.23 -7.74
CA ASN A 514 19.83 -17.13 -6.37
C ASN A 514 18.36 -16.68 -6.34
N CYS A 515 17.94 -15.78 -7.23
CA CYS A 515 16.55 -15.31 -7.39
C CYS A 515 16.47 -14.31 -8.58
N ALA A 516 15.65 -13.26 -8.50
CA ALA A 516 15.74 -12.09 -9.37
C ALA A 516 16.82 -11.10 -8.91
N ALA A 517 17.25 -10.21 -9.81
CA ALA A 517 18.17 -9.14 -9.46
C ALA A 517 17.55 -8.19 -8.42
N GLN A 518 18.27 -7.89 -7.33
CA GLN A 518 17.77 -7.04 -6.23
C GLN A 518 17.27 -5.68 -6.73
N ALA A 519 17.97 -5.07 -7.70
CA ALA A 519 17.59 -3.78 -8.27
C ALA A 519 16.29 -3.83 -9.12
N ALA A 520 15.71 -5.01 -9.33
CA ALA A 520 14.45 -5.23 -10.03
C ALA A 520 13.28 -5.61 -9.10
N TYR A 521 13.43 -5.54 -7.78
CA TYR A 521 12.36 -5.91 -6.85
C TYR A 521 11.24 -4.86 -6.86
N HIS A 522 10.04 -5.30 -7.28
CA HIS A 522 8.82 -4.50 -7.32
C HIS A 522 7.58 -5.40 -7.40
N THR A 523 6.42 -4.86 -7.04
CA THR A 523 5.12 -5.55 -7.08
C THR A 523 4.15 -4.96 -8.09
N CYS A 524 4.51 -3.85 -8.74
CA CYS A 524 3.55 -3.01 -9.45
C CYS A 524 3.81 -2.86 -10.96
N ILE A 525 2.72 -2.74 -11.72
CA ILE A 525 2.75 -2.25 -13.10
C ILE A 525 3.18 -0.78 -13.06
N GLY A 526 4.10 -0.38 -13.94
CA GLY A 526 4.56 1.01 -14.01
C GLY A 526 5.77 1.33 -13.12
N SER A 527 6.01 0.57 -12.05
CA SER A 527 7.18 0.79 -11.18
C SER A 527 8.47 0.14 -11.67
N ASN A 528 8.41 -0.67 -12.73
CA ASN A 528 9.60 -1.24 -13.33
C ASN A 528 10.29 -0.22 -14.25
N SER A 529 11.61 -0.33 -14.34
CA SER A 529 12.48 0.63 -15.03
C SER A 529 12.88 0.16 -16.44
N CYS A 530 12.13 -0.78 -17.05
CA CYS A 530 12.39 -1.44 -18.35
C CYS A 530 13.34 -2.66 -18.34
N MET A 531 13.54 -3.27 -19.52
CA MET A 531 14.65 -4.18 -19.85
C MET A 531 14.70 -5.45 -18.99
N ALA A 532 13.84 -6.41 -19.28
CA ALA A 532 13.74 -7.70 -18.60
C ALA A 532 13.31 -7.70 -17.11
N GLN A 533 12.93 -6.53 -16.59
CA GLN A 533 12.32 -6.36 -15.26
C GLN A 533 10.82 -6.66 -15.23
N GLY A 534 10.24 -7.13 -16.34
CA GLY A 534 8.84 -7.52 -16.41
C GLY A 534 8.56 -8.62 -15.40
N GLY A 535 7.69 -8.34 -14.44
CA GLY A 535 7.29 -9.32 -13.45
C GLY A 535 6.57 -10.50 -14.09
N CYS A 536 6.57 -11.60 -13.36
CA CYS A 536 6.32 -12.93 -13.89
C CYS A 536 5.00 -13.51 -13.31
N GLY A 537 4.01 -12.66 -12.97
CA GLY A 537 2.70 -13.06 -12.41
C GLY A 537 1.49 -12.78 -13.31
N PHE A 538 1.40 -11.56 -13.86
CA PHE A 538 0.28 -11.13 -14.72
C PHE A 538 0.80 -10.78 -16.13
N ILE A 539 0.27 -11.46 -17.15
CA ILE A 539 0.57 -11.12 -18.56
C ILE A 539 -0.14 -9.84 -18.99
N GLN A 540 0.53 -9.04 -19.81
CA GLN A 540 0.04 -7.74 -20.27
C GLN A 540 0.05 -7.67 -21.78
N THR A 541 -0.87 -6.90 -22.38
CA THR A 541 -0.85 -6.72 -23.84
C THR A 541 0.42 -5.96 -24.25
N VAL A 542 0.98 -6.30 -25.40
CA VAL A 542 2.21 -5.64 -25.91
C VAL A 542 2.00 -4.18 -26.30
N ASN A 543 0.73 -3.77 -26.42
CA ASN A 543 0.31 -2.41 -26.73
C ASN A 543 0.05 -1.56 -25.46
N GLY A 544 0.17 -2.15 -24.27
CA GLY A 544 -0.06 -1.49 -22.98
C GLY A 544 -1.49 -0.99 -22.79
N GLY A 545 -1.67 -0.12 -21.78
CA GLY A 545 -2.93 0.58 -21.53
C GLY A 545 -3.93 -0.14 -20.61
N HIS A 546 -3.54 -1.23 -19.96
CA HIS A 546 -4.41 -1.99 -19.06
C HIS A 546 -3.73 -2.24 -17.70
N THR A 547 -4.53 -2.36 -16.64
CA THR A 547 -4.06 -2.67 -15.29
C THR A 547 -4.20 -4.15 -14.97
N CYS A 548 -3.55 -4.60 -13.90
CA CYS A 548 -3.73 -5.95 -13.38
C CYS A 548 -5.21 -6.26 -13.03
N ASN A 549 -6.03 -5.25 -12.71
CA ASN A 549 -7.41 -5.45 -12.25
C ASN A 549 -8.48 -5.26 -13.34
N SER A 550 -8.24 -4.42 -14.36
CA SER A 550 -9.20 -4.16 -15.45
C SER A 550 -9.54 -5.40 -16.29
N GLU A 551 -8.75 -6.46 -16.15
CA GLU A 551 -8.98 -7.73 -16.82
C GLU A 551 -9.55 -8.82 -15.90
N ILE A 552 -9.42 -8.70 -14.57
CA ILE A 552 -10.06 -9.61 -13.59
C ILE A 552 -11.55 -9.26 -13.41
N GLU A 553 -11.91 -7.97 -13.45
CA GLU A 553 -13.33 -7.57 -13.41
C GLU A 553 -14.14 -8.11 -14.60
N LYS A 554 -13.50 -8.32 -15.77
CA LYS A 554 -14.14 -8.97 -16.91
C LYS A 554 -14.36 -10.48 -16.69
N VAL A 555 -13.59 -11.10 -15.80
CA VAL A 555 -13.78 -12.49 -15.37
C VAL A 555 -14.83 -12.58 -14.25
N LYS A 556 -14.93 -11.58 -13.36
CA LYS A 556 -16.00 -11.49 -12.34
C LYS A 556 -17.41 -11.45 -12.96
N ALA A 557 -17.56 -10.96 -14.19
CA ALA A 557 -18.86 -10.84 -14.86
C ALA A 557 -19.45 -12.14 -15.48
N THR A 558 -18.79 -13.31 -15.43
CA THR A 558 -19.35 -14.52 -16.08
C THR A 558 -19.14 -15.82 -15.29
N SER A 559 -19.80 -15.96 -14.14
CA SER A 559 -20.06 -17.26 -13.49
C SER A 559 -21.15 -18.10 -14.19
N SER A 560 -21.48 -17.78 -15.44
CA SER A 560 -22.31 -18.62 -16.30
C SER A 560 -21.73 -18.64 -17.71
N HIS A 561 -21.40 -19.84 -18.19
CA HIS A 561 -20.95 -20.12 -19.56
C HIS A 561 -21.60 -19.20 -20.63
N LYS A 562 -20.82 -18.28 -21.20
CA LYS A 562 -20.83 -17.87 -22.62
C LYS A 562 -19.60 -17.02 -22.94
N PRO A 563 -18.96 -17.18 -24.11
CA PRO A 563 -17.78 -16.41 -24.50
C PRO A 563 -18.13 -14.92 -24.55
N ALA A 564 -17.26 -14.09 -23.99
CA ALA A 564 -17.39 -12.64 -23.94
C ALA A 564 -17.58 -12.05 -25.35
N ASP A 565 -18.81 -11.63 -25.65
CA ASP A 565 -19.08 -10.71 -26.75
C ASP A 565 -18.96 -9.27 -26.22
N THR A 566 -18.47 -8.39 -27.09
CA THR A 566 -18.39 -6.91 -26.99
C THR A 566 -17.22 -6.30 -26.21
N VAL A 567 -16.05 -6.30 -26.86
CA VAL A 567 -15.10 -5.18 -26.77
C VAL A 567 -15.75 -3.96 -27.45
N GLY A 568 -16.10 -2.95 -26.65
CA GLY A 568 -16.50 -1.62 -27.13
C GLY A 568 -15.29 -0.88 -27.71
N GLY A 569 -14.94 -1.24 -28.94
CA GLY A 569 -13.92 -0.58 -29.75
C GLY A 569 -14.11 -1.01 -31.19
N THR A 570 -14.82 -0.19 -31.97
CA THR A 570 -14.96 -0.36 -33.42
C THR A 570 -13.58 -0.27 -34.06
N ASN A 571 -12.94 -1.41 -34.32
CA ASN A 571 -12.22 -1.79 -35.53
C ASN A 571 -11.29 -2.99 -35.29
N GLY A 572 -11.52 -4.08 -36.02
CA GLY A 572 -10.44 -4.86 -36.62
C GLY A 572 -10.11 -6.21 -35.98
N CYS A 573 -10.09 -7.24 -36.82
CA CYS A 573 -9.48 -8.54 -36.63
C CYS A 573 -7.94 -8.44 -36.44
N THR A 574 -7.47 -7.69 -35.45
CA THR A 574 -6.04 -7.52 -35.17
C THR A 574 -5.63 -8.51 -34.08
N PRO A 575 -4.58 -9.32 -34.28
CA PRO A 575 -4.14 -10.28 -33.27
C PRO A 575 -3.70 -9.57 -31.99
N VAL A 576 -4.13 -10.09 -30.83
CA VAL A 576 -3.76 -9.55 -29.51
C VAL A 576 -2.61 -10.38 -28.93
N TYR A 577 -1.42 -9.78 -28.86
CA TYR A 577 -0.25 -10.39 -28.26
C TYR A 577 -0.02 -9.88 -26.83
N TYR A 578 0.56 -10.74 -26.01
CA TYR A 578 0.93 -10.44 -24.64
C TYR A 578 2.45 -10.49 -24.45
N SER A 579 2.99 -9.73 -23.49
CA SER A 579 4.41 -9.75 -23.15
C SER A 579 4.80 -11.04 -22.43
N ALA A 580 5.98 -11.57 -22.76
CA ALA A 580 6.54 -12.69 -22.02
C ALA A 580 6.97 -12.27 -20.60
N PRO A 581 6.83 -13.16 -19.59
CA PRO A 581 7.45 -12.95 -18.28
C PRO A 581 8.95 -12.71 -18.41
N GLY A 582 9.48 -11.71 -17.72
CA GLY A 582 10.88 -11.33 -17.86
C GLY A 582 11.23 -10.62 -19.17
N ASP A 583 10.25 -10.27 -20.02
CA ASP A 583 10.41 -9.49 -21.26
C ASP A 583 9.44 -8.30 -21.23
N ASN A 584 9.97 -7.08 -21.03
CA ASN A 584 9.14 -5.89 -20.87
C ASN A 584 9.66 -4.70 -21.69
N ARG A 585 8.75 -4.06 -22.44
CA ARG A 585 8.99 -2.87 -23.26
C ARG A 585 9.11 -1.54 -22.50
N CYS A 586 9.05 -1.56 -21.15
CA CYS A 586 9.17 -0.45 -20.17
C CYS A 586 7.92 -0.25 -19.30
N GLN A 587 8.07 0.37 -18.11
CA GLN A 587 6.99 0.99 -17.34
C GLN A 587 5.70 0.14 -17.26
N THR A 588 4.61 0.59 -17.89
CA THR A 588 3.29 -0.03 -17.85
C THR A 588 3.15 -1.26 -18.76
N PHE A 589 4.23 -1.70 -19.43
CA PHE A 589 4.20 -2.72 -20.48
C PHE A 589 4.74 -4.10 -20.02
N GLY A 590 4.92 -4.31 -18.71
CA GLY A 590 5.37 -5.58 -18.13
C GLY A 590 4.63 -5.99 -16.87
N GLY A 591 4.77 -7.26 -16.49
CA GLY A 591 4.05 -7.85 -15.37
C GLY A 591 4.55 -7.43 -13.98
N CYS A 592 3.87 -7.94 -12.95
CA CYS A 592 4.10 -7.68 -11.53
C CYS A 592 4.80 -8.83 -10.79
N ALA A 593 5.15 -8.58 -9.53
CA ALA A 593 5.61 -9.54 -8.54
C ALA A 593 7.03 -10.11 -8.79
N VAL A 594 8.03 -9.25 -8.64
CA VAL A 594 9.45 -9.64 -8.58
C VAL A 594 9.91 -9.67 -7.11
N PRO A 595 10.57 -10.73 -6.63
CA PRO A 595 10.83 -12.00 -7.33
C PRO A 595 9.56 -12.85 -7.51
N ILE A 596 9.58 -13.71 -8.53
CA ILE A 596 8.48 -14.63 -8.84
C ILE A 596 8.48 -15.87 -7.93
N SER A 597 7.31 -16.18 -7.36
CA SER A 597 7.06 -17.44 -6.70
C SER A 597 7.31 -18.65 -7.61
N ALA A 598 7.77 -19.75 -7.04
CA ALA A 598 7.81 -21.05 -7.70
C ALA A 598 6.40 -21.63 -7.90
N SER A 599 5.42 -21.17 -7.12
CA SER A 599 4.02 -21.60 -7.17
C SER A 599 3.17 -20.74 -8.11
N GLN A 600 3.73 -19.75 -8.82
CA GLN A 600 2.92 -18.89 -9.69
C GLN A 600 2.43 -19.67 -10.92
N LEU A 601 1.10 -19.75 -11.08
CA LEU A 601 0.42 -20.36 -12.21
C LEU A 601 -0.31 -19.30 -13.04
N TYR A 602 -0.51 -19.59 -14.32
CA TYR A 602 -1.39 -18.80 -15.18
C TYR A 602 -2.87 -19.10 -14.93
N PRO A 603 -3.76 -18.09 -14.85
CA PRO A 603 -5.20 -18.30 -14.98
C PRO A 603 -5.57 -18.72 -16.41
N ALA A 604 -6.86 -18.91 -16.70
CA ALA A 604 -7.31 -19.16 -18.06
C ALA A 604 -6.83 -18.05 -19.03
N PRO A 605 -6.37 -18.39 -20.25
CA PRO A 605 -5.98 -17.39 -21.23
C PRO A 605 -7.19 -16.58 -21.69
N TYR A 606 -6.97 -15.31 -22.03
CA TYR A 606 -8.02 -14.48 -22.62
C TYR A 606 -8.49 -15.07 -23.96
N ALA A 607 -9.79 -15.01 -24.23
CA ALA A 607 -10.37 -15.57 -25.45
C ALA A 607 -9.79 -14.96 -26.75
N ASN A 608 -9.28 -13.72 -26.69
CA ASN A 608 -8.67 -13.01 -27.81
C ASN A 608 -7.14 -13.19 -27.91
N MET A 609 -6.51 -13.93 -26.99
CA MET A 609 -5.07 -14.10 -26.96
C MET A 609 -4.57 -14.86 -28.19
N THR A 610 -3.72 -14.20 -28.97
CA THR A 610 -3.07 -14.80 -30.15
C THR A 610 -1.78 -15.52 -29.78
N GLY A 611 -1.01 -14.96 -28.85
CA GLY A 611 0.27 -15.51 -28.44
C GLY A 611 1.03 -14.56 -27.53
N ILE A 612 2.26 -14.94 -27.21
CA ILE A 612 3.17 -14.20 -26.34
C ILE A 612 4.32 -13.68 -27.19
N GLU A 613 4.47 -12.37 -27.34
CA GLU A 613 5.53 -11.77 -28.14
C GLU A 613 6.84 -11.69 -27.34
N LEU A 614 7.94 -12.07 -28.01
CA LEU A 614 9.27 -12.14 -27.42
C LEU A 614 10.14 -10.99 -27.92
N TYR A 615 10.94 -10.43 -27.02
CA TYR A 615 11.77 -9.26 -27.30
C TYR A 615 13.24 -9.53 -27.01
N SER A 616 14.12 -9.13 -27.92
CA SER A 616 15.56 -9.03 -27.67
C SER A 616 15.91 -7.59 -27.31
N PHE A 617 16.65 -7.38 -26.22
CA PHE A 617 17.05 -6.04 -25.79
C PHE A 617 18.41 -5.67 -26.38
N GLN A 618 18.40 -4.88 -27.45
CA GLN A 618 19.60 -4.40 -28.12
C GLN A 618 19.86 -2.95 -27.71
N SER A 619 21.00 -2.69 -27.05
CA SER A 619 21.34 -1.36 -26.51
C SER A 619 20.22 -0.77 -25.61
N GLY A 620 19.57 -1.63 -24.82
CA GLY A 620 18.47 -1.26 -23.93
C GLY A 620 17.11 -1.04 -24.61
N GLN A 621 17.00 -1.24 -25.93
CA GLN A 621 15.73 -1.10 -26.67
C GLN A 621 15.12 -2.46 -27.00
N PRO A 622 13.79 -2.63 -26.83
CA PRO A 622 13.10 -3.88 -27.16
C PRO A 622 12.97 -4.04 -28.67
N VAL A 623 13.47 -5.16 -29.21
CA VAL A 623 13.35 -5.55 -30.62
C VAL A 623 12.54 -6.86 -30.69
N PRO A 624 11.36 -6.89 -31.33
CA PRO A 624 10.59 -8.13 -31.50
C PRO A 624 11.40 -9.19 -32.25
N VAL A 625 11.42 -10.43 -31.76
CA VAL A 625 12.17 -11.53 -32.39
C VAL A 625 11.30 -12.73 -32.78
N SER A 626 10.29 -13.08 -31.98
CA SER A 626 9.39 -14.19 -32.26
C SER A 626 8.16 -14.14 -31.36
N SER A 627 7.30 -15.18 -31.40
CA SER A 627 6.21 -15.35 -30.45
C SER A 627 6.04 -16.81 -30.03
N LEU A 628 5.55 -17.02 -28.82
CA LEU A 628 5.07 -18.31 -28.32
C LEU A 628 3.56 -18.43 -28.53
N PRO A 629 3.02 -19.66 -28.64
CA PRO A 629 1.57 -19.87 -28.62
C PRO A 629 0.96 -19.42 -27.27
N PRO A 630 -0.37 -19.24 -27.21
CA PRO A 630 -1.06 -19.01 -25.94
C PRO A 630 -0.74 -20.12 -24.92
N TYR A 631 -0.60 -19.72 -23.65
CA TYR A 631 -0.45 -20.67 -22.55
C TYR A 631 -1.79 -21.36 -22.24
N THR A 632 -1.74 -22.40 -21.40
CA THR A 632 -2.93 -23.05 -20.85
C THR A 632 -3.12 -22.71 -19.38
N GLU A 633 -4.36 -22.75 -18.89
CA GLU A 633 -4.66 -22.56 -17.47
C GLU A 633 -3.86 -23.54 -16.60
N GLY A 634 -3.25 -23.04 -15.53
CA GLY A 634 -2.42 -23.81 -14.62
C GLY A 634 -0.99 -24.06 -15.09
N THR A 635 -0.57 -23.51 -16.24
CA THR A 635 0.84 -23.56 -16.64
C THR A 635 1.69 -22.71 -15.68
N PRO A 636 2.81 -23.24 -15.13
CA PRO A 636 3.73 -22.45 -14.31
C PRO A 636 4.28 -21.25 -15.08
N VAL A 637 4.21 -20.05 -14.51
CA VAL A 637 4.64 -18.84 -15.23
C VAL A 637 6.14 -18.86 -15.52
N TYR A 638 6.94 -19.41 -14.61
CA TYR A 638 8.38 -19.57 -14.81
C TYR A 638 8.72 -20.48 -16.01
N GLN A 639 7.87 -21.45 -16.33
CA GLN A 639 8.08 -22.31 -17.50
C GLN A 639 8.01 -21.50 -18.80
N ILE A 640 7.02 -20.61 -18.91
CA ILE A 640 6.90 -19.70 -20.07
C ILE A 640 8.04 -18.69 -20.09
N ALA A 641 8.45 -18.16 -18.93
CA ALA A 641 9.60 -17.27 -18.81
C ALA A 641 10.89 -17.93 -19.34
N TRP A 642 11.12 -19.19 -18.96
CA TRP A 642 12.28 -19.96 -19.40
C TRP A 642 12.25 -20.25 -20.90
N GLN A 643 11.07 -20.61 -21.44
CA GLN A 643 10.90 -20.85 -22.86
C GLN A 643 11.17 -19.58 -23.68
N ALA A 644 10.61 -18.44 -23.23
CA ALA A 644 10.86 -17.13 -23.83
C ALA A 644 12.37 -16.81 -23.85
N TYR A 645 13.04 -16.92 -22.70
CA TYR A 645 14.48 -16.74 -22.59
C TYR A 645 15.26 -17.63 -23.58
N CYS A 646 14.95 -18.92 -23.64
CA CYS A 646 15.62 -19.86 -24.55
C CYS A 646 15.48 -19.44 -26.01
N ASP A 647 14.29 -18.99 -26.41
CA ASP A 647 14.03 -18.62 -27.79
C ASP A 647 14.66 -17.26 -28.15
N VAL A 648 14.71 -16.30 -27.22
CA VAL A 648 15.46 -15.05 -27.39
C VAL A 648 16.97 -15.32 -27.50
N VAL A 649 17.54 -16.20 -26.65
CA VAL A 649 18.96 -16.59 -26.73
C VAL A 649 19.30 -17.22 -28.08
N LYS A 650 18.46 -18.16 -28.56
CA LYS A 650 18.64 -18.76 -29.90
C LYS A 650 18.54 -17.71 -31.01
N SER A 651 17.59 -16.78 -30.91
CA SER A 651 17.37 -15.71 -31.90
C SER A 651 18.57 -14.75 -31.96
N ASN A 652 19.25 -14.56 -30.83
CA ASN A 652 20.50 -13.81 -30.72
C ASN A 652 21.75 -14.63 -31.13
N GLY A 653 21.58 -15.85 -31.65
CA GLY A 653 22.68 -16.73 -32.09
C GLY A 653 23.41 -17.47 -30.95
N GLY A 654 22.87 -17.44 -29.73
CA GLY A 654 23.39 -18.16 -28.57
C GLY A 654 22.86 -19.59 -28.46
N THR A 655 23.42 -20.35 -27.53
CA THR A 655 22.90 -21.67 -27.11
C THR A 655 22.38 -21.57 -25.69
N PRO A 656 21.08 -21.72 -25.44
CA PRO A 656 20.55 -21.66 -24.08
C PRO A 656 20.96 -22.88 -23.26
N PRO A 657 20.95 -22.79 -21.92
CA PRO A 657 21.14 -23.94 -21.05
C PRO A 657 20.11 -25.04 -21.34
N ALA A 658 20.49 -26.31 -21.11
CA ALA A 658 19.64 -27.46 -21.43
C ALA A 658 18.37 -27.50 -20.55
N GLU A 659 18.51 -27.13 -19.28
CA GLU A 659 17.42 -27.20 -18.28
C GLU A 659 17.32 -25.88 -17.51
N PRO A 660 16.11 -25.47 -17.10
CA PRO A 660 15.95 -24.36 -16.18
C PRO A 660 16.61 -24.68 -14.83
N PRO A 661 17.09 -23.67 -14.11
CA PRO A 661 17.58 -23.87 -12.75
C PRO A 661 16.44 -24.31 -11.81
N ALA A 662 16.81 -25.11 -10.80
CA ALA A 662 15.89 -25.43 -9.72
C ALA A 662 15.46 -24.14 -8.98
N PRO A 663 14.19 -24.06 -8.51
CA PRO A 663 13.74 -22.92 -7.71
C PRO A 663 14.61 -22.72 -6.48
N SER A 664 14.99 -21.48 -6.20
CA SER A 664 15.67 -21.16 -4.94
C SER A 664 14.70 -21.22 -3.75
N ASN A 665 15.24 -21.35 -2.53
CA ASN A 665 14.44 -21.35 -1.30
C ASN A 665 13.55 -20.11 -1.19
N ILE A 666 14.04 -18.95 -1.64
CA ILE A 666 13.28 -17.70 -1.65
C ILE A 666 12.06 -17.79 -2.55
N ARG A 667 12.20 -18.35 -3.76
CA ARG A 667 11.06 -18.52 -4.67
C ARG A 667 10.05 -19.54 -4.17
N LEU A 668 10.51 -20.57 -3.48
CA LEU A 668 9.63 -21.54 -2.82
C LEU A 668 8.85 -20.89 -1.67
N ALA A 669 9.48 -19.98 -0.92
CA ALA A 669 8.87 -19.30 0.23
C ALA A 669 7.87 -18.19 -0.14
N PHE A 670 8.07 -17.49 -1.27
CA PHE A 670 7.15 -16.41 -1.68
C PHE A 670 5.80 -16.95 -2.18
N PRO A 671 4.66 -16.36 -1.77
CA PRO A 671 3.35 -16.75 -2.26
C PRO A 671 3.19 -16.47 -3.75
N PRO A 672 2.36 -17.25 -4.45
CA PRO A 672 1.84 -16.81 -5.73
C PRO A 672 0.99 -15.55 -5.53
N SER A 673 0.99 -14.66 -6.51
CA SER A 673 0.00 -13.58 -6.60
C SER A 673 -1.33 -14.19 -7.09
N THR A 674 -2.38 -14.04 -6.29
CA THR A 674 -3.70 -14.70 -6.46
C THR A 674 -4.82 -13.76 -6.79
#